data_AF-A0A356MN74-F1
#
_entry.id   AF-A0A356MN74-F1
#
_cell.length_a   1.000
_cell.length_b   1.000
_cell.length_c   1.000
_cell.angle_alpha   90.00
_cell.angle_beta   90.00
_cell.angle_gamma   90.00
#
_symmetry.space_group_name_H-M   'P 1'
#
loop_
_entity.id
_entity.type
_entity.pdbx_description
1 polymer ?
#
loop_
_entity_poly.entity_id
_entity_poly.type
_entity_poly.pdbx_seq_one_letter_code
_entity_poly.pdbx_strand_id
1 'polypeptide(L)'
;MGRFFCLIKCYHFLLKRQLIRWCALPLILFAVDANSQNVEWSEKDLARSVHRAEQTFKGGEMSRAYGLFAHLVSVAGNRAFLHYRFGATCTYTSQRLSEAIEHLEIARELGILETKEAAGWHYYKARYHQALFQFEEATMHFRSAIDMASKRENWLDDAKLRFGQCTSNATFPNYAEQLDEVEILMSHSDDYFRLYEMPVSEGRLLTVPERLRTKEDKRRHYTSQLHWLPNQRIAFYSSYGKDGDTGLDIYRVTVDKVGNYSVPTKLPFPVNGDFNDCAPVCIPGDGSQASDRLFFSSSRPEAIGGYDVFRVDGNFTGESIELIQQEDAVQLPFEINSTSDEFLYWENQATEESWLTTNRNQDFEGREVWRFKLKREPAIPVAISIQTDFGKSQGRLSVQKRGAERLGIEHSMSGDATLDLLLAAGQSYEVSWEAKDGTKALTELLIIENSSEPSFVSEPLRFSGSPSEMSLQYQLDEKPRINRPQIQWSFSGYSNQVHASLYAETMNREAFAAMRAEGIHEVGIEKVLQAATGEGNGGKQIPSWMLAAMHEIGVATSLQELPEPVQRTREKAVEIQSQMEKIQCWDAPGTEIWKAQAMIERFGEPALAILSEEARQLRMRAKAEQDRWDTWSDAIAEYIYQTGTDSEDWNVLKAYCETQFQAFAGAYVHAEDMFRRIDSHLRFERWVAEALPMQIDAFRKDFGTILTTHPRITNDFLAAAFAAHENDGIEGKLENLQKSLWGVFADEIIGYQSLGIYTLPGMEDTQSWFLRSGGLIEELRSVNNIQDRLAKGQQAIGLAWETCREGARKKNQVIEESDMSPSAWWES
;
A
#
# COMPACT_ATOMS: atom_id res chain seq x y z
N MET A 1 11.17 30.16 38.72
CA MET A 1 10.41 30.80 39.82
C MET A 1 9.52 31.87 39.22
N GLY A 2 8.23 31.93 39.61
CA GLY A 2 7.27 32.94 39.16
C GLY A 2 6.27 32.44 38.11
N ARG A 3 5.17 31.84 38.58
CA ARG A 3 4.01 31.36 37.82
C ARG A 3 2.88 32.41 37.84
N PHE A 4 2.12 32.48 36.75
CA PHE A 4 0.64 32.60 36.60
C PHE A 4 -0.17 33.50 37.59
N PHE A 5 -1.23 34.24 37.25
CA PHE A 5 -2.31 34.10 36.27
C PHE A 5 -3.10 35.44 36.20
N CYS A 6 -3.90 35.65 35.15
CA CYS A 6 -5.31 36.16 35.17
C CYS A 6 -5.65 37.33 34.20
N LEU A 7 -6.13 36.95 33.02
CA LEU A 7 -7.45 37.20 32.41
C LEU A 7 -8.24 38.51 32.68
N ILE A 8 -8.63 39.11 31.53
CA ILE A 8 -9.92 39.73 31.16
C ILE A 8 -10.28 41.13 31.72
N LYS A 9 -10.30 42.11 30.78
CA LYS A 9 -11.41 43.06 30.57
C LYS A 9 -11.22 43.85 29.27
N CYS A 10 -12.21 43.81 28.39
CA CYS A 10 -12.91 44.98 27.83
C CYS A 10 -13.82 44.55 26.67
N TYR A 11 -15.13 44.72 26.82
CA TYR A 11 -15.87 45.75 26.07
C TYR A 11 -17.26 45.92 26.67
N HIS A 12 -17.69 47.17 26.82
CA HIS A 12 -18.90 47.61 27.48
C HIS A 12 -19.53 48.73 26.64
N PHE A 13 -20.75 48.53 26.12
CA PHE A 13 -21.79 49.51 25.74
C PHE A 13 -22.87 48.70 24.99
N LEU A 14 -24.19 48.75 25.21
CA LEU A 14 -25.12 49.79 25.67
C LEU A 14 -26.51 49.12 25.85
N LEU A 15 -27.25 49.38 26.95
CA LEU A 15 -28.55 50.08 26.99
C LEU A 15 -29.33 49.83 28.30
N LYS A 16 -29.39 50.89 29.10
CA LYS A 16 -30.57 51.47 29.80
C LYS A 16 -31.47 50.66 30.75
N ARG A 17 -31.57 51.29 31.94
CA ARG A 17 -32.77 51.60 32.77
C ARG A 17 -33.22 50.50 33.74
N GLN A 18 -33.62 50.80 34.99
CA GLN A 18 -33.56 52.00 35.82
C GLN A 18 -33.90 51.56 37.28
N LEU A 19 -33.71 52.51 38.20
CA LEU A 19 -34.39 52.67 39.51
C LEU A 19 -33.71 52.02 40.75
N ILE A 20 -33.04 52.82 41.61
CA ILE A 20 -33.58 53.55 42.81
C ILE A 20 -33.63 52.58 44.02
N ARG A 21 -33.16 52.86 45.24
CA ARG A 21 -32.55 54.02 45.91
C ARG A 21 -32.04 53.54 47.30
N TRP A 22 -30.90 54.10 47.72
CA TRP A 22 -30.61 54.75 49.01
C TRP A 22 -30.29 53.96 50.30
N CYS A 23 -29.10 54.33 50.82
CA CYS A 23 -28.69 54.53 52.22
C CYS A 23 -28.44 53.30 53.10
N ALA A 24 -27.46 53.29 54.01
CA ALA A 24 -26.30 54.14 54.31
C ALA A 24 -25.51 53.44 55.44
N LEU A 25 -24.17 53.36 55.30
CA LEU A 25 -23.11 53.28 56.33
C LEU A 25 -23.12 52.14 57.40
N PRO A 26 -21.96 51.81 58.05
CA PRO A 26 -20.56 51.97 57.63
C PRO A 26 -19.74 50.66 57.74
N LEU A 27 -18.55 50.74 57.13
CA LEU A 27 -17.42 49.82 57.26
C LEU A 27 -17.22 49.28 58.69
N ILE A 28 -17.19 47.96 58.81
CA ILE A 28 -16.29 47.25 59.72
C ILE A 28 -15.49 46.29 58.85
N LEU A 29 -14.18 46.55 58.76
CA LEU A 29 -13.18 45.67 58.17
C LEU A 29 -13.15 44.36 58.95
N PHE A 30 -13.76 43.32 58.38
CA PHE A 30 -13.33 41.94 58.60
C PHE A 30 -12.75 41.46 57.27
N ALA A 31 -11.46 41.12 57.31
CA ALA A 31 -10.84 40.31 56.27
C ALA A 31 -11.60 38.98 56.23
N VAL A 32 -12.43 38.81 55.21
CA VAL A 32 -12.96 37.50 54.84
C VAL A 32 -11.96 36.94 53.86
N ASP A 33 -11.13 36.02 54.34
CA ASP A 33 -10.43 35.10 53.47
C ASP A 33 -11.48 34.47 52.55
N ALA A 34 -11.39 34.77 51.26
CA ALA A 34 -12.10 34.03 50.23
C ALA A 34 -11.45 32.65 50.13
N ASN A 35 -11.77 31.77 51.08
CA ASN A 35 -11.67 30.35 50.88
C ASN A 35 -12.63 29.98 49.75
N SER A 36 -12.10 29.93 48.53
CA SER A 36 -12.59 29.06 47.49
C SER A 36 -12.74 27.67 48.10
N GLN A 37 -13.97 27.26 48.42
CA GLN A 37 -14.28 25.90 48.83
C GLN A 37 -14.01 24.99 47.64
N ASN A 38 -12.78 24.49 47.53
CA ASN A 38 -12.52 23.24 46.82
C ASN A 38 -13.32 22.18 47.56
N VAL A 39 -14.37 21.66 46.94
CA VAL A 39 -15.08 20.49 47.45
C VAL A 39 -14.06 19.35 47.49
N GLU A 40 -13.63 18.99 48.69
CA GLU A 40 -12.68 17.90 48.89
C GLU A 40 -13.40 16.58 48.59
N TRP A 41 -13.07 15.97 47.44
CA TRP A 41 -13.70 14.73 47.01
C TRP A 41 -13.26 13.59 47.92
N SER A 42 -14.21 12.86 48.50
CA SER A 42 -13.88 11.61 49.18
C SER A 42 -13.42 10.57 48.15
N GLU A 43 -12.48 9.69 48.52
CA GLU A 43 -12.03 8.57 47.67
C GLU A 43 -13.21 7.70 47.20
N LYS A 44 -14.25 7.58 48.03
CA LYS A 44 -15.46 6.82 47.71
C LYS A 44 -16.30 7.49 46.61
N ASP A 45 -16.43 8.81 46.64
CA ASP A 45 -17.17 9.56 45.63
C ASP A 45 -16.42 9.58 44.30
N LEU A 46 -15.09 9.69 44.36
CA LEU A 46 -14.22 9.59 43.19
C LEU A 46 -14.33 8.21 42.54
N ALA A 47 -14.20 7.13 43.33
CA ALA A 47 -14.35 5.76 42.82
C ALA A 47 -15.71 5.50 42.17
N ARG A 48 -16.81 6.03 42.74
CA ARG A 48 -18.15 5.93 42.15
C ARG A 48 -18.24 6.65 40.81
N SER A 49 -17.64 7.84 40.70
CA SER A 49 -17.67 8.65 39.48
C SER A 49 -16.82 8.03 38.38
N VAL A 50 -15.64 7.48 38.73
CA VAL A 50 -14.81 6.69 37.81
C VAL A 50 -15.58 5.46 37.32
N HIS A 51 -16.25 4.73 38.21
CA HIS A 51 -17.05 3.57 37.80
C HIS A 51 -18.14 3.97 36.81
N ARG A 52 -18.85 5.08 37.05
CA ARG A 52 -19.87 5.59 36.13
C ARG A 52 -19.27 5.97 34.77
N ALA A 53 -18.13 6.65 34.74
CA ALA A 53 -17.43 7.04 33.51
C ALA A 53 -16.95 5.81 32.71
N GLU A 54 -16.43 4.79 33.40
CA GLU A 54 -16.04 3.51 32.79
C GLU A 54 -17.24 2.78 32.17
N GLN A 55 -18.40 2.78 32.82
CA GLN A 55 -19.60 2.14 32.28
C GLN A 55 -20.06 2.84 31.00
N THR A 56 -20.06 4.17 30.97
CA THR A 56 -20.43 4.93 29.75
C THR A 56 -19.43 4.70 28.62
N PHE A 57 -18.13 4.66 28.93
CA PHE A 57 -17.08 4.35 27.94
C PHE A 57 -17.25 2.95 27.35
N LYS A 58 -17.46 1.94 28.20
CA LYS A 58 -17.69 0.56 27.75
C LYS A 58 -19.02 0.38 27.02
N GLY A 59 -19.99 1.24 27.30
CA GLY A 59 -21.29 1.26 26.64
C GLY A 59 -21.29 1.93 25.27
N GLY A 60 -20.18 2.54 24.84
CA GLY A 60 -20.14 3.26 23.57
C GLY A 60 -20.67 4.70 23.63
N GLU A 61 -21.10 5.19 24.80
CA GLU A 61 -21.61 6.56 25.00
C GLU A 61 -20.43 7.55 25.13
N MET A 62 -19.70 7.77 24.04
CA MET A 62 -18.43 8.51 24.02
C MET A 62 -18.60 9.98 24.39
N SER A 63 -19.66 10.67 23.93
CA SER A 63 -19.94 12.06 24.32
C SER A 63 -20.16 12.20 25.82
N ARG A 64 -20.86 11.24 26.43
CA ARG A 64 -21.09 11.21 27.88
C ARG A 64 -19.83 10.83 28.65
N ALA A 65 -19.07 9.85 28.15
CA ALA A 65 -17.80 9.45 28.74
C ALA A 65 -16.80 10.62 28.74
N TYR A 66 -16.75 11.39 27.65
CA TYR A 66 -15.91 12.58 27.51
C TYR A 66 -16.20 13.59 28.62
N GLY A 67 -17.47 13.99 28.79
CA GLY A 67 -17.85 14.94 29.84
C GLY A 67 -17.52 14.44 31.27
N LEU A 68 -17.69 13.15 31.53
CA LEU A 68 -17.37 12.55 32.83
C LEU A 68 -15.85 12.49 33.07
N PHE A 69 -15.07 12.05 32.09
CA PHE A 69 -13.61 11.96 32.23
C PHE A 69 -12.93 13.33 32.22
N ALA A 70 -13.41 14.30 31.43
CA ALA A 70 -12.95 15.69 31.49
C ALA A 70 -13.09 16.26 32.90
N HIS A 71 -14.25 16.05 33.53
CA HIS A 71 -14.47 16.46 34.91
C HIS A 71 -13.52 15.72 35.88
N LEU A 72 -13.36 14.40 35.74
CA LEU A 72 -12.48 13.60 36.59
C LEU A 72 -11.01 14.01 36.49
N VAL A 73 -10.51 14.32 35.30
CA VAL A 73 -9.15 14.83 35.09
C VAL A 73 -8.99 16.21 35.73
N SER A 74 -10.01 17.08 35.66
CA SER A 74 -9.97 18.41 36.29
C SER A 74 -9.86 18.35 37.83
N VAL A 75 -10.46 17.34 38.46
CA VAL A 75 -10.49 17.19 39.93
C VAL A 75 -9.40 16.26 40.47
N ALA A 76 -8.86 15.34 39.66
CA ALA A 76 -7.90 14.31 40.07
C ALA A 76 -6.81 14.04 39.01
N GLY A 77 -6.28 15.10 38.39
CA GLY A 77 -5.32 15.02 37.27
C GLY A 77 -3.93 14.42 37.59
N ASN A 78 -3.67 13.97 38.81
CA ASN A 78 -2.45 13.23 39.14
C ASN A 78 -2.57 11.72 38.94
N ARG A 79 -3.70 11.22 38.41
CA ARG A 79 -3.95 9.78 38.20
C ARG A 79 -3.79 9.40 36.73
N ALA A 80 -2.80 8.57 36.42
CA ALA A 80 -2.50 8.09 35.07
C ALA A 80 -3.73 7.52 34.35
N PHE A 81 -4.52 6.70 35.05
CA PHE A 81 -5.72 6.06 34.50
C PHE A 81 -6.78 7.05 33.97
N LEU A 82 -6.95 8.20 34.64
CA LEU A 82 -7.96 9.19 34.24
C LEU A 82 -7.54 9.89 32.94
N HIS A 83 -6.26 10.25 32.83
CA HIS A 83 -5.69 10.79 31.60
C HIS A 83 -5.75 9.77 30.46
N TYR A 84 -5.40 8.52 30.74
CA TYR A 84 -5.49 7.43 29.76
C TYR A 84 -6.90 7.27 29.20
N ARG A 85 -7.92 7.23 30.06
CA ARG A 85 -9.32 7.07 29.63
C ARG A 85 -9.91 8.29 28.96
N PHE A 86 -9.55 9.48 29.43
CA PHE A 86 -9.93 10.71 28.76
C PHE A 86 -9.33 10.77 27.36
N GLY A 87 -8.02 10.57 27.23
CA GLY A 87 -7.34 10.50 25.95
C GLY A 87 -7.89 9.41 25.03
N ALA A 88 -8.16 8.22 25.57
CA ALA A 88 -8.81 7.12 24.83
C ALA A 88 -10.18 7.51 24.29
N THR A 89 -10.99 8.24 25.07
CA THR A 89 -12.30 8.74 24.63
C THR A 89 -12.16 9.72 23.46
N CYS A 90 -11.17 10.60 23.53
CA CYS A 90 -10.89 11.58 22.47
C CYS A 90 -10.44 10.94 21.14
N THR A 91 -10.01 9.67 21.13
CA THR A 91 -9.65 8.96 19.87
C THR A 91 -10.84 8.52 19.03
N TYR A 92 -12.08 8.65 19.52
CA TYR A 92 -13.29 8.27 18.80
C TYR A 92 -13.85 9.38 17.89
N THR A 93 -13.12 10.49 17.75
CA THR A 93 -13.56 11.68 16.99
C THR A 93 -12.32 12.41 16.46
N SER A 94 -12.40 12.87 15.22
CA SER A 94 -11.35 13.69 14.59
C SER A 94 -11.23 15.07 15.26
N GLN A 95 -12.31 15.54 15.91
CA GLN A 95 -12.39 16.88 16.50
C GLN A 95 -11.62 17.03 17.82
N ARG A 96 -11.19 15.91 18.44
CA ARG A 96 -10.53 15.91 19.77
C ARG A 96 -9.13 15.28 19.76
N LEU A 97 -8.52 15.09 18.59
CA LEU A 97 -7.23 14.40 18.48
C LEU A 97 -6.11 15.11 19.25
N SER A 98 -6.11 16.44 19.33
CA SER A 98 -5.16 17.21 20.15
C SER A 98 -5.24 16.84 21.64
N GLU A 99 -6.45 16.76 22.19
CA GLU A 99 -6.70 16.32 23.57
C GLU A 99 -6.33 14.84 23.75
N ALA A 100 -6.57 13.99 22.74
CA ALA A 100 -6.15 12.59 22.78
C ALA A 100 -4.64 12.45 22.91
N ILE A 101 -3.88 13.16 22.07
CA ILE A 101 -2.41 13.16 22.07
C ILE A 101 -1.89 13.65 23.43
N GLU A 102 -2.35 14.82 23.88
CA GLU A 102 -1.90 15.43 25.14
C GLU A 102 -2.13 14.49 26.33
N HIS A 103 -3.35 13.98 26.49
CA HIS A 103 -3.69 13.19 27.68
C HIS A 103 -3.13 11.77 27.66
N LEU A 104 -2.96 11.15 26.49
CA LEU A 104 -2.26 9.86 26.41
C LEU A 104 -0.77 10.03 26.79
N GLU A 105 -0.12 11.12 26.40
CA GLU A 105 1.27 11.39 26.80
C GLU A 105 1.39 11.72 28.30
N ILE A 106 0.47 12.50 28.87
CA ILE A 106 0.44 12.71 30.32
C ILE A 106 0.24 11.39 31.06
N ALA A 107 -0.64 10.51 30.57
CA ALA A 107 -0.84 9.19 31.18
C ALA A 107 0.44 8.35 31.17
N ARG A 108 1.22 8.41 30.08
CA ARG A 108 2.54 7.78 29.96
C ARG A 108 3.51 8.32 31.01
N GLU A 109 3.61 9.63 31.14
CA GLU A 109 4.48 10.29 32.13
C GLU A 109 4.10 9.94 33.57
N LEU A 110 2.80 9.73 33.84
CA LEU A 110 2.29 9.28 35.13
C LEU A 110 2.39 7.76 35.36
N GLY A 111 3.00 7.00 34.43
CA GLY A 111 3.31 5.57 34.61
C GLY A 111 2.24 4.59 34.13
N ILE A 112 1.32 4.97 33.21
CA ILE A 112 0.29 4.03 32.71
C ILE A 112 0.89 2.75 32.09
N LEU A 113 2.09 2.83 31.52
CA LEU A 113 2.77 1.69 30.89
C LEU A 113 3.21 0.61 31.89
N GLU A 114 3.26 0.94 33.18
CA GLU A 114 3.60 -0.01 34.26
C GLU A 114 2.35 -0.71 34.83
N THR A 115 1.19 -0.48 34.23
CA THR A 115 -0.11 -1.03 34.64
C THR A 115 -0.64 -2.03 33.62
N LYS A 116 -1.77 -2.68 33.94
CA LYS A 116 -2.42 -3.63 33.01
C LYS A 116 -3.02 -2.93 31.77
N GLU A 117 -3.07 -1.61 31.78
CA GLU A 117 -3.63 -0.76 30.73
C GLU A 117 -2.61 -0.43 29.62
N ALA A 118 -1.35 -0.84 29.76
CA ALA A 118 -0.29 -0.57 28.79
C ALA A 118 -0.66 -0.99 27.36
N ALA A 119 -1.25 -2.18 27.18
CA ALA A 119 -1.72 -2.67 25.88
C ALA A 119 -2.81 -1.76 25.30
N GLY A 120 -3.76 -1.33 26.13
CA GLY A 120 -4.83 -0.42 25.71
C GLY A 120 -4.30 0.98 25.38
N TRP A 121 -3.28 1.46 26.10
CA TRP A 121 -2.61 2.73 25.77
C TRP A 121 -2.02 2.70 24.36
N HIS A 122 -1.33 1.62 23.99
CA HIS A 122 -0.83 1.43 22.63
C HIS A 122 -1.96 1.39 21.60
N TYR A 123 -3.06 0.71 21.89
CA TYR A 123 -4.23 0.67 20.99
C TYR A 123 -4.81 2.06 20.73
N TYR A 124 -5.09 2.85 21.77
CA TYR A 124 -5.64 4.20 21.58
C TYR A 124 -4.63 5.15 20.95
N LYS A 125 -3.33 4.97 21.24
CA LYS A 125 -2.27 5.70 20.53
C LYS A 125 -2.29 5.40 19.03
N ALA A 126 -2.39 4.13 18.67
CA ALA A 126 -2.50 3.71 17.28
C ALA A 126 -3.75 4.30 16.58
N ARG A 127 -4.89 4.35 17.27
CA ARG A 127 -6.13 4.92 16.71
C ARG A 127 -5.99 6.39 16.34
N TYR A 128 -5.40 7.23 17.19
CA TYR A 128 -5.23 8.64 16.81
C TYR A 128 -4.20 8.78 15.68
N HIS A 129 -3.14 7.96 15.64
CA HIS A 129 -2.20 7.96 14.53
C HIS A 129 -2.91 7.56 13.22
N GLN A 130 -3.76 6.54 13.24
CA GLN A 130 -4.60 6.17 12.09
C GLN A 130 -5.50 7.33 11.68
N ALA A 131 -6.18 7.98 12.63
CA ALA A 131 -7.05 9.13 12.34
C ALA A 131 -6.30 10.32 11.69
N LEU A 132 -5.01 10.48 12.00
CA LEU A 132 -4.12 11.48 11.40
C LEU A 132 -3.47 11.02 10.09
N PHE A 133 -3.84 9.85 9.56
CA PHE A 133 -3.22 9.23 8.39
C PHE A 133 -1.75 8.82 8.57
N GLN A 134 -1.31 8.66 9.82
CA GLN A 134 0.04 8.22 10.18
C GLN A 134 0.07 6.70 10.31
N PHE A 135 -0.17 6.00 9.19
CA PHE A 135 -0.39 4.55 9.17
C PHE A 135 0.82 3.73 9.64
N GLU A 136 2.05 4.19 9.41
CA GLU A 136 3.26 3.51 9.90
C GLU A 136 3.31 3.50 11.43
N GLU A 137 3.12 4.66 12.06
CA GLU A 137 3.07 4.80 13.53
C GLU A 137 1.87 4.03 14.12
N ALA A 138 0.72 4.10 13.45
CA ALA A 138 -0.45 3.32 13.84
C ALA A 138 -0.17 1.82 13.82
N THR A 139 0.49 1.32 12.77
CA THR A 139 0.84 -0.10 12.62
C THR A 139 1.76 -0.58 13.73
N MET A 140 2.82 0.18 14.06
CA MET A 140 3.73 -0.15 15.16
C MET A 140 2.99 -0.26 16.51
N HIS A 141 2.11 0.68 16.78
CA HIS A 141 1.35 0.70 18.03
C HIS A 141 0.22 -0.32 18.09
N PHE A 142 -0.50 -0.58 17.00
CA PHE A 142 -1.47 -1.68 16.95
C PHE A 142 -0.80 -3.02 17.17
N ARG A 143 0.38 -3.25 16.55
CA ARG A 143 1.16 -4.47 16.76
C ARG A 143 1.52 -4.66 18.23
N SER A 144 2.07 -3.61 18.84
CA SER A 144 2.43 -3.61 20.26
C SER A 144 1.22 -3.91 21.15
N ALA A 145 0.07 -3.31 20.85
CA ALA A 145 -1.18 -3.53 21.59
C ALA A 145 -1.65 -4.99 21.48
N ILE A 146 -1.65 -5.57 20.27
CA ILE A 146 -2.07 -6.95 20.01
C ILE A 146 -1.17 -7.95 20.74
N ASP A 147 0.15 -7.76 20.67
CA ASP A 147 1.12 -8.67 21.27
C ASP A 147 1.06 -8.64 22.83
N MET A 148 0.70 -7.51 23.42
CA MET A 148 0.56 -7.34 24.87
C MET A 148 -0.84 -7.68 25.40
N ALA A 149 -1.87 -7.71 24.55
CA ALA A 149 -3.26 -7.83 24.96
C ALA A 149 -3.59 -9.19 25.57
N SER A 150 -4.50 -9.18 26.55
CA SER A 150 -5.18 -10.41 26.96
C SER A 150 -6.26 -10.78 25.94
N LYS A 151 -6.57 -12.07 25.78
CA LYS A 151 -7.65 -12.54 24.88
C LYS A 151 -9.06 -12.03 25.25
N ARG A 152 -9.22 -11.33 26.37
CA ARG A 152 -10.51 -10.80 26.87
C ARG A 152 -10.67 -9.30 26.64
N GLU A 153 -9.67 -8.65 26.04
CA GLU A 153 -9.76 -7.22 25.72
C GLU A 153 -10.83 -7.00 24.63
N ASN A 154 -11.84 -6.21 24.94
CA ASN A 154 -12.95 -5.94 24.01
C ASN A 154 -12.52 -5.21 22.73
N TRP A 155 -11.39 -4.52 22.76
CA TRP A 155 -10.83 -3.75 21.65
C TRP A 155 -9.86 -4.57 20.78
N LEU A 156 -9.54 -5.82 21.17
CA LEU A 156 -8.51 -6.61 20.50
C LEU A 156 -8.86 -6.93 19.03
N ASP A 157 -10.12 -7.25 18.75
CA ASP A 157 -10.52 -7.58 17.38
C ASP A 157 -10.57 -6.33 16.48
N ASP A 158 -10.98 -5.18 17.03
CA ASP A 158 -10.86 -3.89 16.33
C ASP A 158 -9.39 -3.51 16.09
N ALA A 159 -8.49 -3.76 17.05
CA ALA A 159 -7.06 -3.53 16.86
C ALA A 159 -6.47 -4.38 15.72
N LYS A 160 -6.87 -5.66 15.60
CA LYS A 160 -6.44 -6.53 14.48
C LYS A 160 -7.00 -6.03 13.15
N LEU A 161 -8.26 -5.63 13.13
CA LEU A 161 -8.91 -5.09 11.93
C LEU A 161 -8.17 -3.85 11.44
N ARG A 162 -7.95 -2.88 12.33
CA ARG A 162 -7.26 -1.63 12.02
C ARG A 162 -5.80 -1.82 11.68
N PHE A 163 -5.13 -2.82 12.27
CA PHE A 163 -3.80 -3.23 11.83
C PHE A 163 -3.82 -3.70 10.37
N GLY A 164 -4.81 -4.51 9.98
CA GLY A 164 -5.04 -4.88 8.58
C GLY A 164 -5.28 -3.67 7.67
N GLN A 165 -6.11 -2.72 8.12
CA GLN A 165 -6.36 -1.45 7.41
C GLN A 165 -5.07 -0.67 7.17
N CYS A 166 -4.29 -0.42 8.22
CA CYS A 166 -3.04 0.34 8.10
C CYS A 166 -1.99 -0.34 7.21
N THR A 167 -2.02 -1.67 7.08
CA THR A 167 -1.04 -2.43 6.29
C THR A 167 -1.47 -2.66 4.83
N SER A 168 -2.76 -2.59 4.52
CA SER A 168 -3.31 -2.83 3.17
C SER A 168 -3.44 -1.53 2.34
N ASN A 169 -3.41 -0.37 2.99
CA ASN A 169 -3.60 0.95 2.36
C ASN A 169 -2.48 1.40 1.41
N ALA A 170 -1.38 0.64 1.29
CA ALA A 170 -0.30 0.95 0.33
C ALA A 170 -0.77 0.94 -1.14
N THR A 171 -1.95 0.41 -1.41
CA THR A 171 -2.57 0.26 -2.74
C THR A 171 -3.64 1.31 -3.05
N PHE A 172 -3.91 2.26 -2.14
CA PHE A 172 -4.96 3.26 -2.33
C PHE A 172 -4.63 4.16 -3.55
N PRO A 173 -5.58 4.45 -4.45
CA PRO A 173 -5.29 5.24 -5.65
C PRO A 173 -4.72 6.63 -5.31
N ASN A 174 -3.59 6.98 -5.94
CA ASN A 174 -2.90 8.27 -5.73
C ASN A 174 -3.51 9.43 -6.55
N TYR A 175 -4.77 9.31 -6.97
CA TYR A 175 -5.47 10.35 -7.71
C TYR A 175 -6.40 11.09 -6.78
N ALA A 176 -6.04 12.35 -6.48
CA ALA A 176 -6.84 13.25 -5.67
C ALA A 176 -7.81 14.03 -6.55
N GLU A 177 -9.05 14.11 -6.11
CA GLU A 177 -10.10 14.91 -6.69
C GLU A 177 -10.55 15.99 -5.71
N GLN A 178 -11.32 16.97 -6.18
CA GLN A 178 -11.95 17.97 -5.34
C GLN A 178 -13.48 17.84 -5.46
N LEU A 179 -14.14 17.82 -4.30
CA LEU A 179 -15.60 17.91 -4.24
C LEU A 179 -16.04 19.36 -4.47
N ASP A 180 -16.98 19.54 -5.38
CA ASP A 180 -17.56 20.83 -5.72
C ASP A 180 -18.98 20.98 -5.17
N GLU A 181 -19.30 22.22 -4.74
CA GLU A 181 -20.63 22.61 -4.23
C GLU A 181 -21.14 21.72 -3.09
N VAL A 182 -20.25 21.40 -2.13
CA VAL A 182 -20.61 20.59 -0.96
C VAL A 182 -21.58 21.35 -0.05
N GLU A 183 -22.82 20.88 0.00
CA GLU A 183 -23.82 21.25 1.00
C GLU A 183 -23.81 20.23 2.13
N ILE A 184 -23.85 20.69 3.39
CA ILE A 184 -23.80 19.85 4.58
C ILE A 184 -25.11 19.96 5.36
N LEU A 185 -25.75 18.82 5.60
CA LEU A 185 -26.96 18.68 6.41
C LEU A 185 -26.64 17.87 7.68
N MET A 186 -26.88 18.46 8.84
CA MET A 186 -26.56 17.84 10.14
C MET A 186 -27.59 16.77 10.55
N SER A 187 -27.12 15.63 11.08
CA SER A 187 -27.98 14.60 11.70
C SER A 187 -27.42 14.10 13.03
N HIS A 188 -28.21 14.22 14.09
CA HIS A 188 -27.92 13.60 15.39
C HIS A 188 -28.68 12.28 15.61
N SER A 189 -29.24 11.70 14.54
CA SER A 189 -30.07 10.50 14.60
C SER A 189 -29.53 9.39 13.70
N ASP A 190 -29.76 8.14 14.12
CA ASP A 190 -29.58 6.95 13.29
C ASP A 190 -30.48 6.94 12.05
N ASP A 191 -31.51 7.80 11.99
CA ASP A 191 -32.38 8.01 10.84
C ASP A 191 -31.81 9.03 9.81
N TYR A 192 -30.49 9.23 9.76
CA TYR A 192 -29.79 10.18 8.87
C TYR A 192 -30.19 10.03 7.39
N PHE A 193 -30.50 8.81 6.94
CA PHE A 193 -30.88 8.49 5.57
C PHE A 193 -32.19 9.19 5.13
N ARG A 194 -32.99 9.71 6.07
CA ARG A 194 -34.20 10.49 5.75
C ARG A 194 -33.91 11.87 5.18
N LEU A 195 -32.67 12.35 5.29
CA LEU A 195 -32.23 13.61 4.68
C LEU A 195 -31.92 13.47 3.18
N TYR A 196 -31.81 12.25 2.67
CA TYR A 196 -31.53 12.00 1.25
C TYR A 196 -32.75 12.33 0.40
N GLU A 197 -32.59 13.23 -0.56
CA GLU A 197 -33.64 13.59 -1.51
C GLU A 197 -33.65 12.64 -2.72
N MET A 198 -33.97 11.37 -2.47
CA MET A 198 -34.00 10.33 -3.51
C MET A 198 -35.32 10.32 -4.29
N PRO A 199 -35.31 10.51 -5.63
CA PRO A 199 -36.50 10.37 -6.45
C PRO A 199 -37.08 8.95 -6.36
N VAL A 200 -38.41 8.85 -6.33
CA VAL A 200 -39.11 7.55 -6.24
C VAL A 200 -38.78 6.61 -7.41
N SER A 201 -38.41 7.18 -8.56
CA SER A 201 -37.95 6.44 -9.74
C SER A 201 -36.63 5.70 -9.51
N GLU A 202 -35.77 6.22 -8.64
CA GLU A 202 -34.47 5.65 -8.29
C GLU A 202 -34.53 4.77 -7.04
N GLY A 203 -35.53 4.99 -6.18
CA GLY A 203 -35.75 4.14 -5.02
C GLY A 203 -36.35 4.88 -3.84
N ARG A 204 -36.34 4.22 -2.68
CA ARG A 204 -36.65 4.81 -1.37
C ARG A 204 -35.75 4.21 -0.30
N LEU A 205 -35.25 5.05 0.60
CA LEU A 205 -34.57 4.64 1.81
C LEU A 205 -35.58 4.56 2.96
N LEU A 206 -35.71 3.38 3.56
CA LEU A 206 -36.68 3.06 4.61
C LEU A 206 -35.97 2.40 5.79
N THR A 207 -36.57 2.36 6.97
CA THR A 207 -36.05 1.51 8.06
C THR A 207 -36.33 0.03 7.75
N VAL A 208 -35.38 -0.87 8.02
CA VAL A 208 -35.60 -2.32 7.89
C VAL A 208 -36.82 -2.74 8.73
N PRO A 209 -37.86 -3.35 8.12
CA PRO A 209 -39.04 -3.78 8.86
C PRO A 209 -38.76 -4.93 9.82
N GLU A 210 -39.50 -4.98 10.93
CA GLU A 210 -39.33 -5.95 12.02
C GLU A 210 -39.38 -7.42 11.57
N ARG A 211 -40.09 -7.71 10.48
CA ARG A 211 -40.21 -9.06 9.88
C ARG A 211 -38.96 -9.52 9.14
N LEU A 212 -38.07 -8.61 8.73
CA LEU A 212 -36.78 -8.92 8.10
C LEU A 212 -35.63 -8.98 9.11
N ARG A 213 -35.83 -8.45 10.32
CA ARG A 213 -34.83 -8.48 11.39
C ARG A 213 -34.73 -9.86 12.02
N THR A 214 -33.52 -10.40 12.07
CA THR A 214 -33.26 -11.70 12.68
C THR A 214 -33.27 -11.61 14.20
N LYS A 215 -33.15 -12.76 14.88
CA LYS A 215 -32.97 -12.78 16.34
C LYS A 215 -31.66 -12.12 16.76
N GLU A 216 -30.63 -12.28 15.95
CA GLU A 216 -29.29 -11.74 16.20
C GLU A 216 -29.28 -10.22 16.06
N ASP A 217 -29.93 -9.68 15.02
CA ASP A 217 -30.10 -8.23 14.85
C ASP A 217 -30.76 -7.60 16.09
N LYS A 218 -31.81 -8.24 16.61
CA LYS A 218 -32.53 -7.76 17.80
C LYS A 218 -31.67 -7.84 19.06
N ARG A 219 -30.88 -8.92 19.22
CA ARG A 219 -29.97 -9.12 20.35
C ARG A 219 -28.88 -8.05 20.39
N ARG A 220 -28.38 -7.63 19.23
CA ARG A 220 -27.35 -6.58 19.09
C ARG A 220 -27.92 -5.17 18.98
N HIS A 221 -29.26 -5.02 19.10
CA HIS A 221 -29.95 -3.74 18.89
C HIS A 221 -29.66 -3.08 17.53
N TYR A 222 -29.33 -3.88 16.52
CA TYR A 222 -29.02 -3.40 15.19
C TYR A 222 -30.30 -3.07 14.42
N THR A 223 -30.31 -1.86 13.85
CA THR A 223 -31.35 -1.36 12.94
C THR A 223 -30.64 -0.52 11.88
N SER A 224 -30.95 -0.77 10.61
CA SER A 224 -30.34 -0.07 9.48
C SER A 224 -31.40 0.40 8.48
N GLN A 225 -30.94 1.10 7.45
CA GLN A 225 -31.72 1.42 6.28
C GLN A 225 -31.92 0.20 5.37
N LEU A 226 -33.01 0.24 4.63
CA LEU A 226 -33.38 -0.65 3.55
C LEU A 226 -33.56 0.20 2.31
N HIS A 227 -32.86 -0.16 1.24
CA HIS A 227 -33.07 0.46 -0.07
C HIS A 227 -34.13 -0.31 -0.84
N TRP A 228 -35.27 0.31 -1.07
CA TRP A 228 -36.42 -0.25 -1.78
C TRP A 228 -36.48 0.29 -3.21
N LEU A 229 -36.50 -0.60 -4.19
CA LEU A 229 -36.68 -0.30 -5.61
C LEU A 229 -38.11 -0.67 -6.05
N PRO A 230 -39.04 0.29 -6.13
CA PRO A 230 -40.45 0.00 -6.41
C PRO A 230 -40.70 -0.63 -7.79
N ASN A 231 -39.93 -0.23 -8.79
CA ASN A 231 -40.11 -0.66 -10.19
C ASN A 231 -39.71 -2.13 -10.37
N GLN A 232 -38.56 -2.52 -9.82
CA GLN A 232 -38.02 -3.89 -9.85
C GLN A 232 -38.64 -4.78 -8.77
N ARG A 233 -39.31 -4.17 -7.79
CA ARG A 233 -39.89 -4.84 -6.61
C ARG A 233 -38.86 -5.61 -5.79
N ILE A 234 -37.69 -5.00 -5.60
CA ILE A 234 -36.57 -5.58 -4.86
C ILE A 234 -36.15 -4.63 -3.75
N ALA A 235 -35.74 -5.19 -2.61
CA ALA A 235 -35.10 -4.44 -1.54
C ALA A 235 -33.74 -5.01 -1.16
N PHE A 236 -32.82 -4.12 -0.79
CA PHE A 236 -31.50 -4.43 -0.24
C PHE A 236 -31.40 -3.90 1.19
N TYR A 237 -30.78 -4.68 2.07
CA TYR A 237 -30.54 -4.28 3.46
C TYR A 237 -29.41 -5.09 4.08
N SER A 238 -28.87 -4.64 5.21
CA SER A 238 -27.84 -5.36 5.97
C SER A 238 -28.41 -6.06 7.20
N SER A 239 -27.83 -7.19 7.59
CA SER A 239 -28.21 -7.98 8.77
C SER A 239 -27.05 -8.85 9.24
N TYR A 240 -27.02 -9.18 10.53
CA TYR A 240 -26.11 -10.21 11.07
C TYR A 240 -26.51 -11.64 10.65
N GLY A 241 -27.60 -11.78 9.90
CA GLY A 241 -28.12 -13.09 9.52
C GLY A 241 -28.55 -13.88 10.75
N LYS A 242 -28.44 -15.21 10.67
CA LYS A 242 -28.95 -16.10 11.72
C LYS A 242 -28.09 -16.09 12.98
N ASP A 243 -26.77 -16.22 12.80
CA ASP A 243 -25.82 -16.49 13.87
C ASP A 243 -24.74 -15.40 14.00
N GLY A 244 -24.57 -14.50 13.01
CA GLY A 244 -23.62 -13.38 13.04
C GLY A 244 -22.16 -13.76 12.75
N ASP A 245 -21.94 -14.92 12.12
CA ASP A 245 -20.61 -15.53 11.95
C ASP A 245 -19.65 -14.70 11.10
N THR A 246 -20.14 -13.99 10.08
CA THR A 246 -19.34 -13.15 9.17
C THR A 246 -19.51 -11.64 9.43
N GLY A 247 -20.10 -11.26 10.56
CA GLY A 247 -20.44 -9.86 10.82
C GLY A 247 -21.74 -9.43 10.14
N LEU A 248 -21.83 -8.16 9.74
CA LEU A 248 -22.95 -7.65 8.95
C LEU A 248 -22.80 -8.08 7.49
N ASP A 249 -23.85 -8.65 6.92
CA ASP A 249 -23.93 -8.98 5.51
C ASP A 249 -25.09 -8.25 4.82
N ILE A 250 -24.95 -8.01 3.53
CA ILE A 250 -25.97 -7.47 2.64
C ILE A 250 -26.85 -8.59 2.09
N TYR A 251 -28.16 -8.40 2.20
CA TYR A 251 -29.21 -9.30 1.74
C TYR A 251 -30.12 -8.61 0.71
N ARG A 252 -30.65 -9.41 -0.21
CA ARG A 252 -31.68 -9.06 -1.19
C ARG A 252 -33.00 -9.79 -0.91
N VAL A 253 -34.13 -9.09 -1.04
CA VAL A 253 -35.47 -9.69 -1.03
C VAL A 253 -36.31 -9.18 -2.20
N THR A 254 -37.20 -10.02 -2.72
CA THR A 254 -38.25 -9.61 -3.66
C THR A 254 -39.54 -9.32 -2.89
N VAL A 255 -40.39 -8.45 -3.45
CA VAL A 255 -41.65 -8.01 -2.84
C VAL A 255 -42.82 -8.29 -3.77
N ASP A 256 -43.76 -9.11 -3.31
CA ASP A 256 -44.94 -9.46 -4.09
C ASP A 256 -45.93 -8.30 -4.25
N LYS A 257 -47.01 -8.51 -5.02
CA LYS A 257 -48.05 -7.50 -5.28
C LYS A 257 -48.81 -7.04 -4.02
N VAL A 258 -48.78 -7.83 -2.95
CA VAL A 258 -49.45 -7.57 -1.67
C VAL A 258 -48.48 -6.98 -0.64
N GLY A 259 -47.19 -6.90 -0.98
CA GLY A 259 -46.14 -6.38 -0.12
C GLY A 259 -45.50 -7.43 0.78
N ASN A 260 -45.57 -8.74 0.49
CA ASN A 260 -44.82 -9.75 1.24
C ASN A 260 -43.39 -9.88 0.73
N TYR A 261 -42.45 -10.07 1.66
CA TYR A 261 -41.04 -10.33 1.33
C TYR A 261 -40.82 -11.82 1.04
N SER A 262 -40.00 -12.13 0.04
CA SER A 262 -39.43 -13.46 -0.14
C SER A 262 -38.46 -13.81 1.00
N VAL A 263 -37.95 -15.05 0.98
CA VAL A 263 -36.80 -15.42 1.82
C VAL A 263 -35.61 -14.53 1.45
N PRO A 264 -34.93 -13.90 2.44
CA PRO A 264 -33.73 -13.11 2.20
C PRO A 264 -32.60 -13.94 1.58
N THR A 265 -31.98 -13.41 0.53
CA THR A 265 -30.84 -14.01 -0.16
C THR A 265 -29.59 -13.18 0.17
N LYS A 266 -28.60 -13.78 0.85
CA LYS A 266 -27.30 -13.15 1.10
C LYS A 266 -26.59 -12.91 -0.24
N LEU A 267 -26.08 -11.70 -0.46
CA LEU A 267 -25.30 -11.42 -1.67
C LEU A 267 -23.95 -12.16 -1.61
N PRO A 268 -23.41 -12.64 -2.74
CA PRO A 268 -22.13 -13.35 -2.75
C PRO A 268 -20.95 -12.38 -2.61
N PHE A 269 -19.76 -12.95 -2.39
CA PHE A 269 -18.49 -12.26 -2.58
C PHE A 269 -18.37 -11.71 -4.04
N PRO A 270 -17.74 -10.54 -4.29
CA PRO A 270 -17.03 -9.67 -3.34
C PRO A 270 -17.89 -8.68 -2.52
N VAL A 271 -19.22 -8.72 -2.65
CA VAL A 271 -20.11 -7.82 -1.88
C VAL A 271 -20.04 -8.10 -0.39
N ASN A 272 -20.21 -9.37 0.01
CA ASN A 272 -20.04 -9.80 1.40
C ASN A 272 -18.71 -10.52 1.61
N GLY A 273 -17.98 -10.14 2.66
CA GLY A 273 -16.77 -10.80 3.15
C GLY A 273 -16.92 -11.34 4.57
N ASP A 274 -15.79 -11.48 5.27
CA ASP A 274 -15.74 -11.82 6.71
C ASP A 274 -15.77 -10.57 7.62
N PHE A 275 -16.20 -9.43 7.07
CA PHE A 275 -16.19 -8.12 7.70
C PHE A 275 -17.61 -7.53 7.73
N ASN A 276 -17.78 -6.38 8.38
CA ASN A 276 -19.09 -5.74 8.40
C ASN A 276 -19.33 -5.02 7.07
N ASP A 277 -20.21 -5.57 6.23
CA ASP A 277 -20.71 -4.99 4.98
C ASP A 277 -22.15 -4.50 5.18
N CYS A 278 -22.39 -3.21 4.93
CA CYS A 278 -23.67 -2.58 5.27
C CYS A 278 -24.09 -1.45 4.34
N ALA A 279 -25.24 -0.84 4.64
CA ALA A 279 -25.72 0.35 3.96
C ALA A 279 -25.85 0.27 2.42
N PRO A 280 -26.44 -0.81 1.87
CA PRO A 280 -26.48 -1.00 0.42
C PRO A 280 -27.42 0.00 -0.28
N VAL A 281 -26.94 0.59 -1.38
CA VAL A 281 -27.74 1.35 -2.35
C VAL A 281 -27.45 0.78 -3.75
N CYS A 282 -28.50 0.33 -4.42
CA CYS A 282 -28.42 -0.30 -5.73
C CYS A 282 -29.06 0.61 -6.77
N ILE A 283 -28.29 1.06 -7.74
CA ILE A 283 -28.76 1.87 -8.87
C ILE A 283 -28.95 0.91 -10.05
N PRO A 284 -30.19 0.68 -10.52
CA PRO A 284 -30.42 -0.19 -11.65
C PRO A 284 -29.79 0.36 -12.94
N GLY A 285 -29.27 -0.52 -13.79
CA GLY A 285 -28.74 -0.12 -15.10
C GLY A 285 -29.84 0.42 -16.03
N ASP A 286 -29.51 1.43 -16.86
CA ASP A 286 -30.42 1.94 -17.89
C ASP A 286 -30.33 1.12 -19.18
N GLY A 287 -31.40 0.37 -19.48
CA GLY A 287 -31.49 -0.51 -20.64
C GLY A 287 -31.03 -1.95 -20.39
N SER A 288 -31.34 -2.86 -21.32
CA SER A 288 -31.17 -4.31 -21.12
C SER A 288 -29.72 -4.82 -21.08
N GLN A 289 -28.73 -3.96 -21.32
CA GLN A 289 -27.31 -4.31 -21.32
C GLN A 289 -26.47 -3.50 -20.31
N ALA A 290 -27.08 -2.56 -19.60
CA ALA A 290 -26.39 -1.85 -18.53
C ALA A 290 -26.40 -2.68 -17.25
N SER A 291 -25.27 -2.74 -16.56
CA SER A 291 -25.17 -3.36 -15.24
C SER A 291 -25.75 -2.46 -14.16
N ASP A 292 -26.42 -3.07 -13.21
CA ASP A 292 -26.74 -2.46 -11.92
C ASP A 292 -25.45 -2.13 -11.17
N ARG A 293 -25.48 -1.03 -10.42
CA ARG A 293 -24.36 -0.57 -9.59
C ARG A 293 -24.77 -0.60 -8.13
N LEU A 294 -24.08 -1.41 -7.33
CA LEU A 294 -24.29 -1.51 -5.89
C LEU A 294 -23.18 -0.78 -5.15
N PHE A 295 -23.55 0.26 -4.39
CA PHE A 295 -22.70 0.89 -3.40
C PHE A 295 -23.00 0.35 -2.01
N PHE A 296 -21.98 0.20 -1.18
CA PHE A 296 -22.13 -0.24 0.20
C PHE A 296 -20.94 0.19 1.05
N SER A 297 -21.14 0.29 2.36
CA SER A 297 -20.09 0.63 3.32
C SER A 297 -19.53 -0.62 3.96
N SER A 298 -18.20 -0.71 4.10
CA SER A 298 -17.53 -1.91 4.57
C SER A 298 -16.32 -1.61 5.45
N SER A 299 -16.13 -2.43 6.49
CA SER A 299 -14.98 -2.32 7.40
C SER A 299 -13.79 -3.20 7.03
N ARG A 300 -13.74 -3.74 5.80
CA ARG A 300 -12.68 -4.65 5.32
C ARG A 300 -11.27 -4.05 5.39
N PRO A 301 -10.19 -4.86 5.33
CA PRO A 301 -8.80 -4.39 5.44
C PRO A 301 -8.42 -3.37 4.38
N GLU A 302 -9.10 -3.33 3.24
CA GLU A 302 -8.86 -2.32 2.20
C GLU A 302 -9.34 -0.92 2.62
N ALA A 303 -10.23 -0.81 3.61
CA ALA A 303 -10.74 0.47 4.10
C ALA A 303 -9.65 1.32 4.78
N ILE A 304 -9.69 2.64 4.55
CA ILE A 304 -8.74 3.60 5.12
C ILE A 304 -8.89 3.65 6.65
N GLY A 305 -10.13 3.63 7.14
CA GLY A 305 -10.44 3.45 8.56
C GLY A 305 -11.93 3.26 8.79
N GLY A 306 -12.30 2.55 9.86
CA GLY A 306 -13.73 2.41 10.18
C GLY A 306 -14.50 1.70 9.05
N TYR A 307 -15.46 2.40 8.44
CA TYR A 307 -16.20 1.98 7.25
C TYR A 307 -15.90 2.87 6.05
N ASP A 308 -15.51 2.26 4.94
CA ASP A 308 -15.34 2.94 3.64
C ASP A 308 -16.43 2.50 2.66
N VAL A 309 -16.70 3.32 1.65
CA VAL A 309 -17.62 3.01 0.55
C VAL A 309 -16.92 2.21 -0.55
N PHE A 310 -17.55 1.11 -0.94
CA PHE A 310 -17.17 0.25 -2.05
C PHE A 310 -18.28 0.14 -3.09
N ARG A 311 -17.90 -0.24 -4.31
CA ARG A 311 -18.77 -0.45 -5.45
C ARG A 311 -18.56 -1.84 -6.06
N VAL A 312 -19.66 -2.49 -6.40
CA VAL A 312 -19.68 -3.66 -7.29
C VAL A 312 -20.74 -3.43 -8.37
N ASP A 313 -20.41 -3.80 -9.60
CA ASP A 313 -21.29 -3.71 -10.77
C ASP A 313 -21.74 -5.13 -11.16
N GLY A 314 -23.00 -5.30 -11.59
CA GLY A 314 -23.55 -6.62 -11.87
C GLY A 314 -25.02 -6.61 -12.28
N ASN A 315 -25.68 -7.75 -12.17
CA ASN A 315 -27.12 -7.90 -12.24
C ASN A 315 -27.62 -8.24 -10.83
N PHE A 316 -28.13 -7.25 -10.12
CA PHE A 316 -28.65 -7.40 -8.77
C PHE A 316 -30.19 -7.44 -8.75
N THR A 317 -30.81 -6.84 -9.77
CA THR A 317 -32.25 -6.68 -9.90
C THR A 317 -32.93 -7.75 -10.76
N GLY A 318 -32.16 -8.60 -11.45
CA GLY A 318 -32.64 -9.76 -12.19
C GLY A 318 -33.02 -10.96 -11.30
N GLU A 319 -33.51 -12.03 -11.96
CA GLU A 319 -33.88 -13.28 -11.27
C GLU A 319 -32.67 -13.90 -10.56
N SER A 320 -31.57 -14.10 -11.28
CA SER A 320 -30.26 -14.46 -10.76
C SER A 320 -29.46 -13.23 -10.33
N ILE A 321 -28.55 -13.42 -9.37
CA ILE A 321 -27.50 -12.45 -9.05
C ILE A 321 -26.27 -12.83 -9.85
N GLU A 322 -25.76 -11.91 -10.66
CA GLU A 322 -24.55 -12.09 -11.47
C GLU A 322 -23.64 -10.89 -11.25
N LEU A 323 -22.34 -11.08 -11.04
CA LEU A 323 -21.41 -9.99 -10.75
C LEU A 323 -20.41 -9.84 -11.89
N ILE A 324 -20.05 -8.60 -12.21
CA ILE A 324 -18.97 -8.32 -13.18
C ILE A 324 -17.62 -8.52 -12.50
N GLN A 325 -17.45 -7.99 -11.29
CA GLN A 325 -16.26 -8.23 -10.47
C GLN A 325 -16.32 -9.64 -9.86
N GLN A 326 -15.23 -10.41 -10.02
CA GLN A 326 -15.08 -11.74 -9.42
C GLN A 326 -14.05 -11.81 -8.30
N GLU A 327 -13.13 -10.85 -8.25
CA GLU A 327 -12.04 -10.81 -7.27
C GLU A 327 -12.33 -9.77 -6.18
N ASP A 328 -12.32 -8.48 -6.49
CA ASP A 328 -12.46 -7.45 -5.44
C ASP A 328 -13.57 -6.43 -5.73
N ALA A 329 -14.11 -5.87 -4.64
CA ALA A 329 -14.98 -4.70 -4.70
C ALA A 329 -14.13 -3.44 -4.94
N VAL A 330 -14.64 -2.50 -5.73
CA VAL A 330 -13.93 -1.27 -6.06
C VAL A 330 -14.11 -0.26 -4.93
N GLN A 331 -13.05 0.03 -4.18
CA GLN A 331 -13.05 1.10 -3.19
C GLN A 331 -13.20 2.46 -3.87
N LEU A 332 -14.05 3.35 -3.32
CA LEU A 332 -14.17 4.70 -3.84
C LEU A 332 -12.97 5.59 -3.46
N PRO A 333 -12.72 6.68 -4.22
CA PRO A 333 -11.61 7.60 -3.95
C PRO A 333 -11.66 8.29 -2.59
N PHE A 334 -10.55 8.91 -2.21
CA PHE A 334 -10.31 9.51 -0.89
C PHE A 334 -11.28 10.67 -0.56
N GLU A 335 -11.80 11.33 -1.57
CA GLU A 335 -12.75 12.42 -1.39
C GLU A 335 -14.04 11.89 -0.76
N ILE A 336 -14.38 10.64 -1.10
CA ILE A 336 -15.49 9.89 -0.52
C ILE A 336 -15.03 9.22 0.78
N ASN A 337 -13.94 8.47 0.76
CA ASN A 337 -13.49 7.62 1.86
C ASN A 337 -12.40 8.25 2.74
N SER A 338 -12.47 8.08 4.06
CA SER A 338 -11.48 8.66 4.97
C SER A 338 -11.13 7.74 6.14
N THR A 339 -10.41 8.24 7.14
CA THR A 339 -10.17 7.51 8.40
C THR A 339 -11.39 7.51 9.32
N SER A 340 -12.43 8.26 8.95
CA SER A 340 -13.73 8.33 9.63
C SER A 340 -14.69 7.30 9.02
N ASP A 341 -15.89 7.16 9.57
CA ASP A 341 -16.88 6.22 9.03
C ASP A 341 -17.72 6.89 7.94
N GLU A 342 -17.74 6.28 6.75
CA GLU A 342 -18.67 6.58 5.67
C GLU A 342 -19.86 5.60 5.70
N PHE A 343 -21.04 6.09 6.07
CA PHE A 343 -22.19 5.27 6.44
C PHE A 343 -23.16 4.95 5.30
N LEU A 344 -23.20 5.76 4.24
CA LEU A 344 -24.14 5.60 3.12
C LEU A 344 -23.69 6.46 1.94
N TYR A 345 -23.84 5.95 0.72
CA TYR A 345 -23.50 6.67 -0.50
C TYR A 345 -24.54 6.42 -1.61
N TRP A 346 -24.85 7.46 -2.38
CA TRP A 346 -25.74 7.40 -3.53
C TRP A 346 -25.31 8.39 -4.62
N GLU A 347 -25.37 7.97 -5.88
CA GLU A 347 -25.16 8.82 -7.05
C GLU A 347 -26.48 9.02 -7.79
N ASN A 348 -26.85 10.27 -8.05
CA ASN A 348 -27.94 10.64 -8.93
C ASN A 348 -27.38 11.09 -10.28
N GLN A 349 -27.47 10.24 -11.30
CA GLN A 349 -26.99 10.58 -12.63
C GLN A 349 -27.88 11.60 -13.36
N ALA A 350 -29.16 11.69 -13.01
CA ALA A 350 -30.09 12.61 -13.67
C ALA A 350 -29.88 14.07 -13.24
N THR A 351 -29.53 14.30 -11.97
CA THR A 351 -29.21 15.64 -11.44
C THR A 351 -27.71 15.94 -11.42
N GLU A 352 -26.86 14.97 -11.78
CA GLU A 352 -25.40 15.06 -11.68
C GLU A 352 -24.91 15.37 -10.24
N GLU A 353 -25.55 14.75 -9.24
CA GLU A 353 -25.25 14.95 -7.83
C GLU A 353 -24.90 13.63 -7.14
N SER A 354 -24.13 13.71 -6.06
CA SER A 354 -23.78 12.62 -5.16
C SER A 354 -24.12 12.97 -3.73
N TRP A 355 -24.45 11.95 -2.96
CA TRP A 355 -24.80 12.06 -1.56
C TRP A 355 -23.97 11.10 -0.72
N LEU A 356 -23.44 11.59 0.40
CA LEU A 356 -22.61 10.82 1.32
C LEU A 356 -23.06 11.09 2.76
N THR A 357 -23.11 10.05 3.60
CA THR A 357 -23.20 10.22 5.06
C THR A 357 -21.86 9.88 5.68
N THR A 358 -21.34 10.77 6.51
CA THR A 358 -20.06 10.59 7.21
C THR A 358 -20.12 11.17 8.63
N ASN A 359 -19.16 10.82 9.47
CA ASN A 359 -18.89 11.50 10.75
C ASN A 359 -17.57 12.32 10.72
N ARG A 360 -16.99 12.55 9.54
CA ARG A 360 -15.68 13.21 9.36
C ARG A 360 -15.54 14.55 10.11
N ASN A 361 -16.55 15.42 10.06
CA ASN A 361 -16.53 16.73 10.76
C ASN A 361 -17.39 16.77 12.02
N GLN A 362 -17.80 15.62 12.53
CA GLN A 362 -18.71 15.53 13.66
C GLN A 362 -17.99 15.09 14.93
N ASP A 363 -18.49 15.54 16.08
CA ASP A 363 -18.03 15.03 17.36
C ASP A 363 -18.77 13.72 17.70
N PHE A 364 -18.08 12.79 18.36
CA PHE A 364 -18.59 11.51 18.84
C PHE A 364 -19.71 10.85 17.98
N GLU A 365 -20.93 10.74 18.50
CA GLU A 365 -22.04 10.03 17.85
C GLU A 365 -22.73 10.85 16.72
N GLY A 366 -22.24 12.05 16.43
CA GLY A 366 -22.78 12.92 15.39
C GLY A 366 -22.54 12.39 13.99
N ARG A 367 -23.47 12.69 13.07
CA ARG A 367 -23.36 12.37 11.64
C ARG A 367 -23.77 13.59 10.82
N GLU A 368 -23.32 13.60 9.58
CA GLU A 368 -23.68 14.61 8.59
C GLU A 368 -23.93 13.97 7.24
N VAL A 369 -24.78 14.62 6.44
CA VAL A 369 -25.09 14.22 5.08
C VAL A 369 -24.59 15.32 4.15
N TRP A 370 -23.73 14.94 3.22
CA TRP A 370 -23.19 15.82 2.20
C TRP A 370 -23.96 15.61 0.90
N ARG A 371 -24.25 16.70 0.21
CA ARG A 371 -24.67 16.72 -1.20
C ARG A 371 -23.66 17.51 -2.00
N PHE A 372 -23.17 16.97 -3.11
CA PHE A 372 -22.14 17.61 -3.94
C PHE A 372 -22.28 17.16 -5.40
N LYS A 373 -21.55 17.82 -6.32
CA LYS A 373 -21.58 17.44 -7.74
C LYS A 373 -20.95 16.06 -7.98
N LEU A 374 -21.57 15.26 -8.84
CA LEU A 374 -21.08 13.94 -9.23
C LEU A 374 -19.74 14.05 -9.98
N LYS A 375 -19.61 15.06 -10.84
CA LYS A 375 -18.35 15.36 -11.53
C LYS A 375 -17.37 15.98 -10.54
N ARG A 376 -16.19 15.39 -10.47
CA ARG A 376 -15.10 15.81 -9.59
C ARG A 376 -13.90 16.21 -10.44
N GLU A 377 -13.22 17.28 -10.04
CA GLU A 377 -12.05 17.81 -10.75
C GLU A 377 -10.77 17.33 -10.06
N PRO A 378 -9.68 17.03 -10.79
CA PRO A 378 -8.42 16.64 -10.17
C PRO A 378 -7.85 17.74 -9.29
N ALA A 379 -7.38 17.38 -8.09
CA ALA A 379 -6.55 18.25 -7.25
C ALA A 379 -5.09 18.11 -7.70
N ILE A 380 -4.68 18.92 -8.69
CA ILE A 380 -3.34 18.85 -9.28
C ILE A 380 -2.27 19.48 -8.35
N PRO A 381 -1.25 18.75 -7.87
CA PRO A 381 -0.21 19.29 -7.01
C PRO A 381 0.81 20.16 -7.77
N VAL A 382 1.20 21.26 -7.16
CA VAL A 382 2.27 22.16 -7.61
C VAL A 382 3.31 22.30 -6.50
N ALA A 383 4.55 21.92 -6.81
CA ALA A 383 5.69 22.01 -5.92
C ALA A 383 6.27 23.44 -5.91
N ILE A 384 6.37 24.05 -4.74
CA ILE A 384 6.85 25.42 -4.53
C ILE A 384 7.80 25.46 -3.34
N SER A 385 8.90 26.22 -3.47
CA SER A 385 9.79 26.54 -2.35
C SER A 385 9.56 27.98 -1.90
N ILE A 386 9.44 28.20 -0.60
CA ILE A 386 9.37 29.54 0.02
C ILE A 386 10.61 29.75 0.88
N GLN A 387 11.46 30.70 0.49
CA GLN A 387 12.63 31.12 1.25
C GLN A 387 12.28 32.37 2.06
N THR A 388 12.44 32.30 3.37
CA THR A 388 12.17 33.43 4.26
C THR A 388 13.40 34.35 4.39
N ASP A 389 13.17 35.66 4.55
CA ASP A 389 14.20 36.64 4.94
C ASP A 389 13.66 37.62 6.00
N PHE A 390 13.44 37.09 7.20
CA PHE A 390 13.06 37.83 8.41
C PHE A 390 14.19 37.90 9.45
N GLY A 391 15.40 37.46 9.06
CA GLY A 391 16.59 37.36 9.91
C GLY A 391 16.69 36.02 10.66
N LYS A 392 17.73 35.87 11.48
CA LYS A 392 18.06 34.60 12.18
C LYS A 392 17.15 34.23 13.35
N SER A 393 16.11 35.02 13.62
CA SER A 393 15.17 34.73 14.71
C SER A 393 14.24 33.59 14.32
N GLN A 394 13.91 32.73 15.29
CA GLN A 394 12.91 31.69 15.11
C GLN A 394 11.52 32.30 14.92
N GLY A 395 10.73 31.71 14.03
CA GLY A 395 9.35 32.08 13.78
C GLY A 395 8.55 30.91 13.22
N ARG A 396 7.35 31.22 12.76
CA ARG A 396 6.39 30.27 12.21
C ARG A 396 5.95 30.74 10.83
N LEU A 397 6.15 29.90 9.82
CA LEU A 397 5.53 30.05 8.52
C LEU A 397 4.22 29.25 8.51
N SER A 398 3.12 29.88 8.10
CA SER A 398 1.82 29.23 8.00
C SER A 398 1.21 29.42 6.62
N VAL A 399 0.51 28.40 6.14
CA VAL A 399 -0.23 28.43 4.87
C VAL A 399 -1.67 28.03 5.14
N GLN A 400 -2.58 28.86 4.64
CA GLN A 400 -4.02 28.69 4.81
C GLN A 400 -4.73 28.90 3.48
N LYS A 401 -5.79 28.12 3.22
CA LYS A 401 -6.69 28.41 2.10
C LYS A 401 -7.43 29.71 2.35
N ARG A 402 -7.44 30.63 1.38
CA ARG A 402 -8.10 31.93 1.53
C ARG A 402 -9.56 31.75 1.95
N GLY A 403 -9.93 32.37 3.07
CA GLY A 403 -11.29 32.31 3.63
C GLY A 403 -11.64 31.04 4.42
N ALA A 404 -10.71 30.09 4.57
CA ALA A 404 -10.90 28.96 5.47
C ALA A 404 -10.64 29.36 6.93
N GLU A 405 -11.25 28.65 7.88
CA GLU A 405 -11.06 28.92 9.32
C GLU A 405 -9.81 28.26 9.90
N ARG A 406 -9.39 27.11 9.35
CA ARG A 406 -8.28 26.31 9.85
C ARG A 406 -7.01 26.53 9.05
N LEU A 407 -5.86 26.54 9.73
CA LEU A 407 -4.54 26.53 9.09
C LEU A 407 -4.28 25.14 8.51
N GLY A 408 -3.71 25.08 7.31
CA GLY A 408 -3.35 23.81 6.69
C GLY A 408 -1.91 23.41 6.93
N ILE A 409 -0.97 24.37 6.87
CA ILE A 409 0.43 24.14 7.19
C ILE A 409 0.86 25.12 8.27
N GLU A 410 1.54 24.61 9.29
CA GLU A 410 2.27 25.40 10.28
C GLU A 410 3.65 24.79 10.47
N HIS A 411 4.69 25.58 10.21
CA HIS A 411 6.08 25.10 10.31
C HIS A 411 6.94 26.09 11.09
N SER A 412 7.56 25.60 12.18
CA SER A 412 8.51 26.39 12.97
C SER A 412 9.91 26.33 12.36
N MET A 413 10.49 27.47 12.02
CA MET A 413 11.80 27.55 11.38
C MET A 413 12.55 28.86 11.70
N SER A 414 13.83 28.92 11.29
CA SER A 414 14.58 30.18 11.28
C SER A 414 13.99 31.12 10.23
N GLY A 415 14.05 32.43 10.47
CA GLY A 415 13.57 33.43 9.51
C GLY A 415 14.43 33.59 8.26
N ASP A 416 15.52 32.83 8.12
CA ASP A 416 16.37 32.73 6.92
C ASP A 416 16.35 31.32 6.30
N ALA A 417 15.33 30.52 6.62
CA ALA A 417 15.19 29.13 6.15
C ALA A 417 14.37 29.02 4.87
N THR A 418 14.27 27.80 4.33
CA THR A 418 13.43 27.49 3.16
C THR A 418 12.48 26.37 3.53
N LEU A 419 11.20 26.52 3.15
CA LEU A 419 10.19 25.48 3.23
C LEU A 419 9.80 25.04 1.82
N ASP A 420 9.86 23.73 1.57
CA ASP A 420 9.42 23.10 0.34
C ASP A 420 7.99 22.56 0.54
N LEU A 421 7.08 22.86 -0.38
CA LEU A 421 5.63 22.65 -0.26
C LEU A 421 5.04 22.02 -1.52
N LEU A 422 4.01 21.17 -1.37
CA LEU A 422 3.01 20.92 -2.42
C LEU A 422 1.75 21.71 -2.10
N LEU A 423 1.22 22.39 -3.11
CA LEU A 423 -0.03 23.16 -3.04
C LEU A 423 -0.88 22.84 -4.28
N ALA A 424 -2.20 22.70 -4.12
CA ALA A 424 -3.11 22.43 -5.23
C ALA A 424 -3.24 23.62 -6.20
N ALA A 425 -3.22 23.31 -7.49
CA ALA A 425 -3.58 24.24 -8.56
C ALA A 425 -5.05 24.66 -8.45
N GLY A 426 -5.37 25.86 -8.94
CA GLY A 426 -6.72 26.42 -8.92
C GLY A 426 -7.15 27.01 -7.58
N GLN A 427 -6.26 27.08 -6.60
CA GLN A 427 -6.56 27.57 -5.24
C GLN A 427 -5.83 28.87 -4.91
N SER A 428 -6.37 29.59 -3.92
CA SER A 428 -5.79 30.81 -3.35
C SER A 428 -5.38 30.57 -1.90
N TYR A 429 -4.16 30.99 -1.57
CA TYR A 429 -3.50 30.75 -0.30
C TYR A 429 -3.11 32.06 0.38
N GLU A 430 -3.27 32.11 1.69
CA GLU A 430 -2.69 33.13 2.56
C GLU A 430 -1.43 32.54 3.19
N VAL A 431 -0.28 33.11 2.85
CA VAL A 431 1.03 32.73 3.39
C VAL A 431 1.42 33.76 4.44
N SER A 432 1.63 33.31 5.68
CA SER A 432 1.93 34.19 6.81
C SER A 432 3.22 33.81 7.52
N TRP A 433 3.96 34.81 7.98
CA TRP A 433 5.12 34.65 8.85
C TRP A 433 4.89 35.37 10.16
N GLU A 434 5.08 34.68 11.29
CA GLU A 434 5.05 35.26 12.64
C GLU A 434 6.35 34.96 13.40
N ALA A 435 7.06 36.01 13.83
CA ALA A 435 8.24 35.84 14.70
C ALA A 435 7.84 35.32 16.10
N LYS A 436 8.69 34.50 16.73
CA LYS A 436 8.39 33.90 18.05
C LYS A 436 8.16 34.92 19.18
N ASP A 437 8.69 36.12 19.04
CA ASP A 437 8.50 37.24 19.97
C ASP A 437 7.25 38.10 19.65
N GLY A 438 6.48 37.72 18.62
CA GLY A 438 5.26 38.39 18.18
C GLY A 438 5.49 39.71 17.45
N THR A 439 6.74 40.09 17.14
CA THR A 439 7.08 41.45 16.68
C THR A 439 6.94 41.68 15.18
N LYS A 440 6.87 40.61 14.37
CA LYS A 440 6.70 40.69 12.92
C LYS A 440 5.66 39.67 12.46
N ALA A 441 4.54 40.19 11.98
CA ALA A 441 3.53 39.43 11.26
C ALA A 441 3.41 40.02 9.84
N LEU A 442 3.69 39.21 8.82
CA LEU A 442 3.42 39.54 7.42
C LEU A 442 2.49 38.47 6.84
N THR A 443 1.57 38.87 5.98
CA THR A 443 0.70 37.95 5.25
C THR A 443 0.61 38.41 3.80
N GLU A 444 0.83 37.47 2.88
CA GLU A 444 0.73 37.69 1.45
C GLU A 444 -0.21 36.66 0.81
N LEU A 445 -0.80 37.05 -0.32
CA LEU A 445 -1.65 36.19 -1.13
C LEU A 445 -0.80 35.47 -2.18
N LEU A 446 -1.03 34.17 -2.33
CA LEU A 446 -0.45 33.33 -3.37
C LEU A 446 -1.58 32.55 -4.07
N ILE A 447 -1.75 32.77 -5.37
CA ILE A 447 -2.75 32.14 -6.22
C ILE A 447 -2.03 31.22 -7.17
N ILE A 448 -2.35 29.93 -7.10
CA ILE A 448 -1.83 28.94 -8.04
C ILE A 448 -2.90 28.75 -9.10
N GLU A 449 -2.60 29.17 -10.33
CA GLU A 449 -3.56 29.02 -11.43
C GLU A 449 -3.84 27.55 -11.73
N ASN A 450 -5.00 27.28 -12.34
CA ASN A 450 -5.38 25.94 -12.78
C ASN A 450 -4.28 25.30 -13.63
N SER A 451 -4.06 24.00 -13.40
CA SER A 451 -3.17 23.18 -14.18
C SER A 451 -3.89 21.88 -14.56
N SER A 452 -3.48 21.28 -15.66
CA SER A 452 -3.91 19.92 -16.06
C SER A 452 -2.89 18.85 -15.68
N GLU A 453 -1.66 19.26 -15.36
CA GLU A 453 -0.56 18.36 -15.02
C GLU A 453 0.15 18.84 -13.75
N PRO A 454 0.60 17.91 -12.88
CA PRO A 454 1.44 18.27 -11.76
C PRO A 454 2.71 18.97 -12.23
N SER A 455 3.21 19.95 -11.46
CA SER A 455 4.35 20.77 -11.87
C SER A 455 5.16 21.25 -10.67
N PHE A 456 6.33 21.83 -10.92
CA PHE A 456 7.12 22.51 -9.90
C PHE A 456 7.66 23.85 -10.37
N VAL A 457 7.88 24.75 -9.42
CA VAL A 457 8.54 26.05 -9.61
C VAL A 457 10.02 25.87 -9.29
N SER A 458 10.89 26.13 -10.27
CA SER A 458 12.32 25.81 -10.18
C SER A 458 13.09 26.64 -9.17
N GLU A 459 12.69 27.89 -8.96
CA GLU A 459 13.36 28.84 -8.06
C GLU A 459 12.49 29.21 -6.85
N PRO A 460 13.07 29.28 -5.63
CA PRO A 460 12.32 29.60 -4.42
C PRO A 460 11.74 31.03 -4.45
N LEU A 461 10.47 31.15 -4.07
CA LEU A 461 9.82 32.44 -3.82
C LEU A 461 10.39 33.05 -2.54
N ARG A 462 10.84 34.30 -2.60
CA ARG A 462 11.37 35.02 -1.45
C ARG A 462 10.23 35.68 -0.69
N PHE A 463 10.13 35.38 0.60
CA PHE A 463 9.18 35.98 1.52
C PHE A 463 9.93 36.83 2.53
N SER A 464 9.92 38.15 2.35
CA SER A 464 10.60 39.08 3.25
C SER A 464 9.68 40.21 3.71
N GLY A 465 10.03 40.80 4.86
CA GLY A 465 9.37 42.00 5.37
C GLY A 465 9.87 43.30 4.75
N SER A 466 10.70 43.23 3.69
CA SER A 466 11.30 44.43 3.09
C SER A 466 10.35 45.08 2.09
N PRO A 467 10.12 46.40 2.15
CA PRO A 467 9.28 47.13 1.19
C PRO A 467 9.76 47.08 -0.28
N SER A 468 10.98 46.59 -0.51
CA SER A 468 11.65 46.58 -1.82
C SER A 468 11.54 45.25 -2.57
N GLU A 469 11.03 44.18 -1.94
CA GLU A 469 10.85 42.90 -2.62
C GLU A 469 9.48 42.79 -3.29
N MET A 470 9.45 42.10 -4.43
CA MET A 470 8.24 41.81 -5.18
C MET A 470 7.40 40.81 -4.40
N SER A 471 6.07 40.95 -4.40
CA SER A 471 5.18 40.01 -3.73
C SER A 471 5.39 38.57 -4.20
N LEU A 472 5.06 37.59 -3.35
CA LEU A 472 5.09 36.17 -3.69
C LEU A 472 4.33 35.87 -5.00
N GLN A 473 3.17 36.50 -5.23
CA GLN A 473 2.41 36.35 -6.47
C GLN A 473 3.21 36.78 -7.70
N TYR A 474 3.72 38.01 -7.70
CA TYR A 474 4.53 38.53 -8.82
C TYR A 474 5.74 37.63 -9.11
N GLN A 475 6.41 37.14 -8.08
CA GLN A 475 7.53 36.21 -8.25
C GLN A 475 7.09 34.88 -8.87
N LEU A 476 5.91 34.36 -8.49
CA LEU A 476 5.35 33.14 -9.06
C LEU A 476 5.00 33.33 -10.53
N ASP A 477 4.39 34.47 -10.90
CA ASP A 477 3.96 34.77 -12.26
C ASP A 477 5.13 34.88 -13.25
N GLU A 478 6.28 35.40 -12.81
CA GLU A 478 7.49 35.55 -13.63
C GLU A 478 8.29 34.25 -13.78
N LYS A 479 8.06 33.25 -12.91
CA LYS A 479 8.86 32.01 -12.87
C LYS A 479 8.22 30.91 -13.72
N PRO A 480 9.01 30.19 -14.53
CA PRO A 480 8.48 29.08 -15.31
C PRO A 480 8.06 27.92 -14.39
N ARG A 481 6.91 27.32 -14.70
CA ARG A 481 6.46 26.04 -14.14
C ARG A 481 6.92 24.92 -15.06
N ILE A 482 7.48 23.86 -14.47
CA ILE A 482 7.98 22.70 -15.20
C ILE A 482 7.09 21.50 -14.86
N ASN A 483 6.55 20.82 -15.87
CA ASN A 483 5.66 19.68 -15.68
C ASN A 483 6.41 18.48 -15.09
N ARG A 484 5.80 17.82 -14.12
CA ARG A 484 6.33 16.66 -13.39
C ARG A 484 5.20 15.69 -13.07
N PRO A 485 4.73 14.88 -14.05
CA PRO A 485 3.59 13.98 -13.87
C PRO A 485 3.73 12.98 -12.71
N GLN A 486 4.95 12.74 -12.24
CA GLN A 486 5.24 11.87 -11.09
C GLN A 486 4.91 12.49 -9.73
N ILE A 487 4.69 13.81 -9.64
CA ILE A 487 4.32 14.46 -8.37
C ILE A 487 2.90 14.04 -8.01
N GLN A 488 2.76 13.49 -6.81
CA GLN A 488 1.50 13.01 -6.26
C GLN A 488 1.37 13.47 -4.81
N TRP A 489 0.14 13.53 -4.32
CA TRP A 489 -0.13 13.80 -2.90
C TRP A 489 0.28 12.59 -2.05
N SER A 490 0.91 12.86 -0.92
CA SER A 490 1.05 11.85 0.13
C SER A 490 -0.17 11.81 1.05
N PHE A 491 -0.20 10.85 1.97
CA PHE A 491 -1.19 10.82 3.06
C PHE A 491 -1.18 12.08 3.93
N SER A 492 -0.08 12.86 3.97
CA SER A 492 -0.07 14.15 4.65
C SER A 492 -0.96 15.18 3.95
N GLY A 493 -0.97 15.22 2.62
CA GLY A 493 -1.84 16.08 1.82
C GLY A 493 -3.31 15.72 2.01
N TYR A 494 -3.62 14.42 2.06
CA TYR A 494 -4.94 13.89 2.38
C TYR A 494 -5.40 14.25 3.79
N SER A 495 -4.50 14.11 4.77
CA SER A 495 -4.76 14.54 6.15
C SER A 495 -5.09 16.03 6.24
N ASN A 496 -4.35 16.88 5.53
CA ASN A 496 -4.62 18.32 5.47
C ASN A 496 -5.92 18.66 4.74
N GLN A 497 -6.30 17.90 3.71
CA GLN A 497 -7.58 18.07 3.06
C GLN A 497 -8.75 17.77 4.03
N VAL A 498 -8.64 16.72 4.84
CA VAL A 498 -9.66 16.40 5.84
C VAL A 498 -9.68 17.42 6.97
N HIS A 499 -8.52 17.79 7.50
CA HIS A 499 -8.43 18.64 8.68
C HIS A 499 -8.71 20.13 8.39
N ALA A 500 -8.19 20.64 7.27
CA ALA A 500 -8.16 22.07 6.94
C ALA A 500 -8.88 22.41 5.62
N SER A 501 -9.54 21.44 4.96
CA SER A 501 -10.17 21.62 3.66
C SER A 501 -9.19 22.17 2.60
N LEU A 502 -7.94 21.72 2.73
CA LEU A 502 -6.81 22.16 1.93
C LEU A 502 -5.91 21.00 1.51
N TYR A 503 -5.82 20.74 0.20
CA TYR A 503 -4.74 19.96 -0.39
C TYR A 503 -3.45 20.79 -0.34
N ALA A 504 -2.64 20.53 0.69
CA ALA A 504 -1.32 21.11 0.88
C ALA A 504 -0.48 20.17 1.74
N GLU A 505 0.82 20.09 1.52
CA GLU A 505 1.74 19.37 2.42
C GLU A 505 3.16 19.92 2.37
N THR A 506 3.90 19.71 3.45
CA THR A 506 5.34 19.99 3.48
C THR A 506 6.10 18.84 2.84
N MET A 507 7.07 19.15 2.00
CA MET A 507 7.90 18.13 1.35
C MET A 507 9.18 17.86 2.15
N ASN A 508 9.63 16.61 2.14
CA ASN A 508 10.98 16.29 2.58
C ASN A 508 11.98 17.01 1.65
N ARG A 509 12.92 17.75 2.25
CA ARG A 509 13.97 18.49 1.55
C ARG A 509 14.77 17.62 0.57
N GLU A 510 15.01 16.36 0.91
CA GLU A 510 15.72 15.40 0.04
C GLU A 510 14.85 14.97 -1.14
N ALA A 511 13.56 14.71 -0.93
CA ALA A 511 12.61 14.36 -1.99
C ALA A 511 12.42 15.53 -2.97
N PHE A 512 12.27 16.76 -2.45
CA PHE A 512 12.19 17.96 -3.29
C PHE A 512 13.52 18.22 -4.01
N ALA A 513 14.66 18.02 -3.35
CA ALA A 513 15.97 18.13 -3.98
C ALA A 513 16.15 17.10 -5.12
N ALA A 514 15.66 15.87 -4.95
CA ALA A 514 15.64 14.86 -6.01
C ALA A 514 14.75 15.29 -7.18
N MET A 515 13.55 15.84 -6.93
CA MET A 515 12.69 16.38 -7.99
C MET A 515 13.32 17.58 -8.71
N ARG A 516 14.02 18.47 -7.99
CA ARG A 516 14.82 19.55 -8.59
C ARG A 516 15.99 18.99 -9.40
N ALA A 517 16.66 17.94 -8.92
CA ALA A 517 17.78 17.31 -9.61
C ALA A 517 17.32 16.62 -10.92
N GLU A 518 16.23 15.85 -10.90
CA GLU A 518 15.55 15.33 -12.09
C GLU A 518 15.06 16.46 -13.02
N GLY A 519 14.62 17.57 -12.42
CA GLY A 519 14.19 18.78 -13.12
C GLY A 519 15.27 19.47 -13.93
N ILE A 520 16.46 19.60 -13.33
CA ILE A 520 17.67 20.13 -13.95
C ILE A 520 18.22 19.11 -14.97
N HIS A 521 18.06 17.81 -14.72
CA HIS A 521 18.40 16.76 -15.68
C HIS A 521 17.55 16.82 -16.95
N GLU A 522 16.25 17.10 -16.93
CA GLU A 522 15.46 17.15 -18.18
C GLU A 522 15.77 18.34 -19.10
N VAL A 523 15.99 19.54 -18.54
CA VAL A 523 16.42 20.72 -19.33
C VAL A 523 17.85 20.51 -19.86
N GLY A 524 18.71 19.86 -19.07
CA GLY A 524 20.03 19.40 -19.48
C GLY A 524 19.97 18.33 -20.57
N ILE A 525 19.09 17.35 -20.45
CA ILE A 525 18.87 16.24 -21.38
C ILE A 525 18.30 16.74 -22.70
N GLU A 526 17.40 17.73 -22.71
CA GLU A 526 16.86 18.28 -23.96
C GLU A 526 17.94 19.04 -24.76
N LYS A 527 18.81 19.80 -24.07
CA LYS A 527 20.00 20.44 -24.66
C LYS A 527 21.08 19.41 -25.05
N VAL A 528 21.29 18.38 -24.24
CA VAL A 528 22.22 17.26 -24.49
C VAL A 528 21.76 16.39 -25.66
N LEU A 529 20.47 16.10 -25.76
CA LEU A 529 19.88 15.34 -26.87
C LEU A 529 19.93 16.17 -28.14
N GLN A 530 19.68 17.48 -28.10
CA GLN A 530 19.90 18.37 -29.25
C GLN A 530 21.38 18.43 -29.65
N ALA A 531 22.31 18.49 -28.70
CA ALA A 531 23.76 18.47 -28.96
C ALA A 531 24.24 17.10 -29.49
N ALA A 532 23.71 15.98 -28.98
CA ALA A 532 24.08 14.62 -29.36
C ALA A 532 23.42 14.17 -30.69
N THR A 533 22.25 14.71 -31.03
CA THR A 533 21.57 14.45 -32.31
C THR A 533 22.01 15.39 -33.43
N GLY A 534 22.47 16.61 -33.11
CA GLY A 534 22.97 17.59 -34.07
C GLY A 534 24.22 17.16 -34.84
N GLU A 535 25.04 16.24 -34.31
CA GLU A 535 26.24 15.69 -34.98
C GLU A 535 25.97 14.42 -35.83
N GLY A 536 24.72 13.97 -35.97
CA GLY A 536 24.35 12.93 -36.96
C GLY A 536 24.78 11.49 -36.65
N ASN A 537 25.38 11.21 -35.48
CA ASN A 537 25.93 9.89 -35.13
C ASN A 537 25.07 9.04 -34.17
N GLY A 538 23.84 9.47 -33.85
CA GLY A 538 22.87 8.68 -33.08
C GLY A 538 23.36 8.25 -31.68
N GLY A 539 24.16 9.08 -31.01
CA GLY A 539 24.68 8.82 -29.65
C GLY A 539 25.76 7.74 -29.55
N LYS A 540 26.34 7.27 -30.67
CA LYS A 540 27.36 6.20 -30.68
C LYS A 540 28.80 6.66 -30.40
N GLN A 541 29.02 7.97 -30.33
CA GLN A 541 30.32 8.60 -30.06
C GLN A 541 30.12 9.79 -29.11
N ILE A 542 31.14 10.09 -28.31
CA ILE A 542 31.16 11.31 -27.48
C ILE A 542 31.25 12.52 -28.42
N PRO A 543 30.45 13.58 -28.21
CA PRO A 543 30.50 14.79 -29.04
C PRO A 543 31.88 15.43 -29.12
N SER A 544 32.24 15.96 -30.29
CA SER A 544 33.60 16.46 -30.57
C SER A 544 34.01 17.65 -29.69
N TRP A 545 33.07 18.54 -29.40
CA TRP A 545 33.26 19.70 -28.54
C TRP A 545 33.51 19.31 -27.08
N MET A 546 32.88 18.22 -26.60
CA MET A 546 33.08 17.70 -25.25
C MET A 546 34.49 17.10 -25.09
N LEU A 547 34.97 16.39 -26.11
CA LEU A 547 36.36 15.89 -26.12
C LEU A 547 37.38 17.03 -26.06
N ALA A 548 37.12 18.14 -26.75
CA ALA A 548 37.98 19.32 -26.71
C ALA A 548 38.02 19.94 -25.29
N ALA A 549 36.87 20.05 -24.63
CA ALA A 549 36.77 20.56 -23.26
C ALA A 549 37.47 19.64 -22.24
N MET A 550 37.32 18.31 -22.37
CA MET A 550 38.00 17.35 -21.48
C MET A 550 39.52 17.33 -21.69
N HIS A 551 39.99 17.63 -22.90
CA HIS A 551 41.42 17.81 -23.18
C HIS A 551 41.96 19.11 -22.54
N GLU A 552 41.18 20.19 -22.53
CA GLU A 552 41.56 21.45 -21.90
C GLU A 552 41.79 21.32 -20.39
N ILE A 553 40.98 20.51 -19.70
CA ILE A 553 41.13 20.24 -18.26
C ILE A 553 42.08 19.08 -17.94
N GLY A 554 42.72 18.49 -18.96
CA GLY A 554 43.78 17.48 -18.79
C GLY A 554 43.31 16.09 -18.38
N VAL A 555 42.02 15.78 -18.53
CA VAL A 555 41.40 14.51 -18.06
C VAL A 555 41.39 13.43 -19.16
N ALA A 556 41.40 13.84 -20.44
CA ALA A 556 41.37 12.93 -21.58
C ALA A 556 42.49 13.25 -22.58
N THR A 557 43.58 12.48 -22.56
CA THR A 557 44.74 12.73 -23.45
C THR A 557 44.92 11.68 -24.55
N SER A 558 44.20 10.55 -24.50
CA SER A 558 44.30 9.49 -25.51
C SER A 558 42.95 8.79 -25.82
N LEU A 559 42.79 8.28 -27.05
CA LEU A 559 41.59 7.55 -27.51
C LEU A 559 41.30 6.26 -26.71
N GLN A 560 42.30 5.70 -26.03
CA GLN A 560 42.15 4.48 -25.22
C GLN A 560 41.53 4.78 -23.83
N GLU A 561 41.62 6.04 -23.38
CA GLU A 561 41.13 6.47 -22.06
C GLU A 561 39.71 7.09 -22.11
N LEU A 562 39.08 7.14 -23.29
CA LEU A 562 37.71 7.65 -23.44
C LEU A 562 36.65 6.64 -22.96
N PRO A 563 35.67 7.07 -22.16
CA PRO A 563 34.54 6.23 -21.79
C PRO A 563 33.65 5.95 -23.01
N GLU A 564 32.92 4.85 -22.99
CA GLU A 564 32.00 4.48 -24.05
C GLU A 564 30.56 4.93 -23.72
N PRO A 565 29.77 5.37 -24.71
CA PRO A 565 28.34 5.63 -24.49
C PRO A 565 27.54 4.35 -24.22
N VAL A 566 26.49 4.47 -23.39
CA VAL A 566 25.67 3.33 -22.91
C VAL A 566 24.98 2.52 -24.01
N GLN A 567 24.78 3.11 -25.20
CA GLN A 567 24.03 2.50 -26.29
C GLN A 567 24.60 1.14 -26.72
N ARG A 568 25.93 0.99 -26.76
CA ARG A 568 26.59 -0.29 -27.11
C ARG A 568 26.32 -1.39 -26.09
N THR A 569 26.29 -1.01 -24.81
CA THR A 569 25.99 -1.92 -23.70
C THR A 569 24.54 -2.37 -23.75
N ARG A 570 23.61 -1.46 -24.07
CA ARG A 570 22.19 -1.79 -24.26
C ARG A 570 21.95 -2.71 -25.45
N GLU A 571 22.59 -2.45 -26.59
CA GLU A 571 22.50 -3.33 -27.78
C GLU A 571 22.96 -4.77 -27.44
N LYS A 572 24.08 -4.91 -26.71
CA LYS A 572 24.55 -6.23 -26.22
C LYS A 572 23.61 -6.86 -25.20
N ALA A 573 23.02 -6.07 -24.29
CA ALA A 573 22.05 -6.59 -23.32
C ALA A 573 20.84 -7.19 -24.03
N VAL A 574 20.32 -6.51 -25.06
CA VAL A 574 19.19 -6.99 -25.87
C VAL A 574 19.56 -8.26 -26.64
N GLU A 575 20.78 -8.35 -27.16
CA GLU A 575 21.27 -9.57 -27.82
C GLU A 575 21.29 -10.76 -26.84
N ILE A 576 21.88 -10.59 -25.65
CA ILE A 576 21.93 -11.63 -24.61
C ILE A 576 20.51 -12.03 -24.18
N GLN A 577 19.63 -11.06 -23.91
CA GLN A 577 18.24 -11.31 -23.56
C GLN A 577 17.52 -12.12 -24.66
N SER A 578 17.68 -11.74 -25.92
CA SER A 578 17.08 -12.47 -27.05
C SER A 578 17.59 -13.92 -27.12
N GLN A 579 18.88 -14.16 -26.84
CA GLN A 579 19.39 -15.52 -26.73
C GLN A 579 18.82 -16.26 -25.52
N MET A 580 18.69 -15.62 -24.35
CA MET A 580 18.06 -16.20 -23.15
C MET A 580 16.61 -16.62 -23.40
N GLU A 581 15.84 -15.80 -24.11
CA GLU A 581 14.47 -16.12 -24.52
C GLU A 581 14.45 -17.30 -25.49
N LYS A 582 15.36 -17.32 -26.48
CA LYS A 582 15.49 -18.40 -27.46
C LYS A 582 15.80 -19.76 -26.81
N ILE A 583 16.68 -19.78 -25.80
CA ILE A 583 17.01 -21.01 -25.05
C ILE A 583 16.11 -21.23 -23.83
N GLN A 584 15.07 -20.39 -23.69
CA GLN A 584 14.04 -20.48 -22.65
C GLN A 584 14.60 -20.49 -21.22
N CYS A 585 15.60 -19.65 -20.96
CA CYS A 585 16.20 -19.46 -19.63
C CYS A 585 15.94 -18.06 -19.03
N TRP A 586 15.11 -17.24 -19.68
CA TRP A 586 14.65 -15.96 -19.13
C TRP A 586 13.85 -16.14 -17.84
N ASP A 587 12.94 -17.11 -17.82
CA ASP A 587 12.13 -17.43 -16.65
C ASP A 587 12.97 -18.18 -15.62
N ALA A 588 12.86 -17.80 -14.35
CA ALA A 588 13.62 -18.43 -13.28
C ALA A 588 13.12 -19.87 -13.01
N PRO A 589 14.01 -20.83 -12.69
CA PRO A 589 13.63 -22.21 -12.40
C PRO A 589 12.53 -22.31 -11.33
N GLY A 590 11.51 -23.11 -11.60
CA GLY A 590 10.40 -23.39 -10.66
C GLY A 590 9.30 -22.33 -10.58
N THR A 591 9.41 -21.22 -11.33
CA THR A 591 8.32 -20.24 -11.45
C THR A 591 7.16 -20.77 -12.30
N GLU A 592 5.97 -20.19 -12.18
CA GLU A 592 4.76 -20.66 -12.88
C GLU A 592 4.88 -20.65 -14.41
N ILE A 593 5.62 -19.69 -14.95
CA ILE A 593 5.87 -19.54 -16.39
C ILE A 593 7.07 -20.35 -16.88
N TRP A 594 7.86 -20.93 -15.97
CA TRP A 594 9.04 -21.70 -16.32
C TRP A 594 8.70 -23.06 -16.91
N LYS A 595 9.33 -23.37 -18.05
CA LYS A 595 9.10 -24.63 -18.79
C LYS A 595 10.16 -25.67 -18.44
N ALA A 596 9.83 -26.55 -17.49
CA ALA A 596 10.64 -27.71 -17.10
C ALA A 596 11.15 -28.53 -18.30
N GLN A 597 10.28 -28.75 -19.29
CA GLN A 597 10.60 -29.52 -20.49
C GLN A 597 11.75 -28.91 -21.31
N ALA A 598 11.80 -27.58 -21.42
CA ALA A 598 12.84 -26.88 -22.15
C ALA A 598 14.22 -27.01 -21.50
N MET A 599 14.25 -27.09 -20.16
CA MET A 599 15.49 -27.39 -19.43
C MET A 599 15.97 -28.81 -19.72
N ILE A 600 15.08 -29.80 -19.69
CA ILE A 600 15.44 -31.21 -19.94
C ILE A 600 15.98 -31.38 -21.36
N GLU A 601 15.40 -30.70 -22.34
CA GLU A 601 15.82 -30.74 -23.74
C GLU A 601 17.22 -30.13 -23.96
N ARG A 602 17.52 -28.99 -23.32
CA ARG A 602 18.82 -28.32 -23.45
C ARG A 602 19.90 -28.85 -22.49
N PHE A 603 19.57 -29.78 -21.61
CA PHE A 603 20.46 -30.24 -20.54
C PHE A 603 21.81 -30.73 -21.12
N GLY A 604 22.90 -30.12 -20.66
CA GLY A 604 24.26 -30.43 -21.14
C GLY A 604 24.73 -29.63 -22.37
N GLU A 605 23.91 -28.74 -22.92
CA GLU A 605 24.34 -27.82 -23.97
C GLU A 605 25.26 -26.71 -23.41
N PRO A 606 26.34 -26.31 -24.12
CA PRO A 606 27.24 -25.26 -23.64
C PRO A 606 26.63 -23.85 -23.68
N ALA A 607 25.44 -23.69 -24.28
CA ALA A 607 24.80 -22.39 -24.52
C ALA A 607 24.59 -21.56 -23.24
N LEU A 608 24.16 -22.19 -22.13
CA LEU A 608 23.98 -21.50 -20.85
C LEU A 608 25.30 -21.01 -20.24
N ALA A 609 26.37 -21.79 -20.35
CA ALA A 609 27.68 -21.39 -19.84
C ALA A 609 28.27 -20.23 -20.65
N ILE A 610 28.09 -20.24 -21.96
CA ILE A 610 28.49 -19.14 -22.86
C ILE A 610 27.71 -17.87 -22.50
N LEU A 611 26.38 -17.96 -22.38
CA LEU A 611 25.54 -16.81 -22.01
C LEU A 611 25.84 -16.28 -20.61
N SER A 612 26.17 -17.15 -19.65
CA SER A 612 26.58 -16.74 -18.31
C SER A 612 27.86 -15.90 -18.36
N GLU A 613 28.83 -16.30 -19.18
CA GLU A 613 30.08 -15.57 -19.35
C GLU A 613 29.86 -14.25 -20.11
N GLU A 614 29.01 -14.24 -21.14
CA GLU A 614 28.63 -13.01 -21.86
C GLU A 614 27.92 -12.00 -20.93
N ALA A 615 26.96 -12.47 -20.11
CA ALA A 615 26.26 -11.63 -19.13
C ALA A 615 27.22 -11.12 -18.04
N ARG A 616 28.15 -11.96 -17.58
CA ARG A 616 29.21 -11.55 -16.63
C ARG A 616 30.11 -10.47 -17.24
N GLN A 617 30.56 -10.65 -18.48
CA GLN A 617 31.39 -9.67 -19.18
C GLN A 617 30.64 -8.36 -19.40
N LEU A 618 29.36 -8.43 -19.76
CA LEU A 618 28.50 -7.25 -19.90
C LEU A 618 28.37 -6.50 -18.57
N ARG A 619 28.12 -7.21 -17.47
CA ARG A 619 28.04 -6.62 -16.12
C ARG A 619 29.34 -5.95 -15.72
N MET A 620 30.48 -6.62 -15.92
CA MET A 620 31.80 -6.05 -15.60
C MET A 620 32.09 -4.80 -16.46
N ARG A 621 31.77 -4.83 -17.75
CA ARG A 621 31.93 -3.68 -18.64
C ARG A 621 31.02 -2.53 -18.25
N ALA A 622 29.76 -2.79 -17.94
CA ALA A 622 28.81 -1.77 -17.51
C ALA A 622 29.29 -1.06 -16.24
N LYS A 623 29.83 -1.82 -15.27
CA LYS A 623 30.41 -1.25 -14.06
C LYS A 623 31.68 -0.44 -14.35
N ALA A 624 32.59 -0.98 -15.15
CA ALA A 624 33.82 -0.27 -15.51
C ALA A 624 33.54 1.05 -16.25
N GLU A 625 32.58 1.08 -17.18
CA GLU A 625 32.20 2.30 -17.87
C GLU A 625 31.43 3.28 -16.98
N GLN A 626 30.59 2.79 -16.06
CA GLN A 626 29.98 3.61 -15.02
C GLN A 626 31.06 4.38 -14.24
N ASP A 627 32.07 3.68 -13.72
CA ASP A 627 33.15 4.28 -12.92
C ASP A 627 33.98 5.30 -13.73
N ARG A 628 34.14 5.08 -15.04
CA ARG A 628 34.84 6.02 -15.92
C ARG A 628 34.05 7.30 -16.18
N TRP A 629 32.73 7.20 -16.37
CA TRP A 629 31.85 8.37 -16.48
C TRP A 629 31.76 9.16 -15.18
N ASP A 630 31.80 8.48 -14.03
CA ASP A 630 31.88 9.10 -12.70
C ASP A 630 33.18 9.92 -12.56
N THR A 631 34.31 9.32 -12.91
CA THR A 631 35.62 9.98 -12.91
C THR A 631 35.64 11.26 -13.75
N TRP A 632 34.97 11.24 -14.91
CA TRP A 632 34.85 12.44 -15.76
C TRP A 632 33.93 13.50 -15.15
N SER A 633 32.82 13.09 -14.54
CA SER A 633 31.92 14.00 -13.82
C SER A 633 32.65 14.70 -12.66
N ASP A 634 33.38 13.94 -11.85
CA ASP A 634 34.16 14.44 -10.72
C ASP A 634 35.24 15.43 -11.16
N ALA A 635 35.94 15.13 -12.26
CA ALA A 635 36.98 16.02 -12.76
C ALA A 635 36.43 17.36 -13.28
N ILE A 636 35.23 17.36 -13.87
CA ILE A 636 34.53 18.59 -14.25
C ILE A 636 34.12 19.37 -12.99
N ALA A 637 33.56 18.70 -12.00
CA ALA A 637 33.14 19.34 -10.74
C ALA A 637 34.32 20.00 -10.02
N GLU A 638 35.46 19.31 -9.96
CA GLU A 638 36.69 19.82 -9.36
C GLU A 638 37.22 21.04 -10.14
N TYR A 639 37.19 21.02 -11.47
CA TYR A 639 37.62 22.15 -12.29
C TYR A 639 36.73 23.39 -12.11
N ILE A 640 35.40 23.22 -12.09
CA ILE A 640 34.45 24.32 -11.82
C ILE A 640 34.73 24.92 -10.45
N TYR A 641 34.92 24.06 -9.44
CA TYR A 641 35.22 24.49 -8.06
C TYR A 641 36.53 25.28 -7.97
N GLN A 642 37.60 24.80 -8.60
CA GLN A 642 38.93 25.44 -8.55
C GLN A 642 38.99 26.76 -9.32
N THR A 643 38.27 26.88 -10.43
CA THR A 643 38.31 28.08 -11.29
C THR A 643 37.22 29.10 -10.98
N GLY A 644 36.15 28.69 -10.28
CA GLY A 644 34.97 29.54 -10.03
C GLY A 644 34.16 29.86 -11.28
N THR A 645 34.40 29.14 -12.39
CA THR A 645 33.77 29.38 -13.69
C THR A 645 32.51 28.54 -13.82
N ASP A 646 31.39 29.06 -13.32
CA ASP A 646 30.07 28.43 -13.50
C ASP A 646 29.47 28.85 -14.85
N SER A 647 29.96 28.25 -15.94
CA SER A 647 29.41 28.49 -17.29
C SER A 647 28.35 27.45 -17.64
N GLU A 648 27.38 27.88 -18.46
CA GLU A 648 26.32 27.01 -18.99
C GLU A 648 26.90 25.76 -19.69
N ASP A 649 28.02 25.91 -20.39
CA ASP A 649 28.70 24.83 -21.11
C ASP A 649 29.25 23.75 -20.16
N TRP A 650 29.84 24.14 -19.03
CA TRP A 650 30.36 23.20 -18.03
C TRP A 650 29.25 22.44 -17.30
N ASN A 651 28.12 23.10 -17.06
CA ASN A 651 26.93 22.46 -16.50
C ASN A 651 26.31 21.45 -17.47
N VAL A 652 26.26 21.76 -18.77
CA VAL A 652 25.82 20.81 -19.81
C VAL A 652 26.77 19.61 -19.90
N LEU A 653 28.09 19.82 -19.80
CA LEU A 653 29.09 18.74 -19.79
C LEU A 653 28.92 17.81 -18.59
N LYS A 654 28.74 18.38 -17.40
CA LYS A 654 28.51 17.61 -16.16
C LYS A 654 27.22 16.81 -16.24
N ALA A 655 26.12 17.43 -16.68
CA ALA A 655 24.83 16.77 -16.85
C ALA A 655 24.90 15.61 -17.88
N TYR A 656 25.69 15.77 -18.94
CA TYR A 656 25.94 14.69 -19.90
C TYR A 656 26.66 13.49 -19.24
N CYS A 657 27.74 13.73 -18.49
CA CYS A 657 28.48 12.68 -17.78
C CYS A 657 27.60 11.94 -16.77
N GLU A 658 26.84 12.68 -15.95
CA GLU A 658 25.93 12.12 -14.95
C GLU A 658 24.81 11.29 -15.59
N THR A 659 24.28 11.72 -16.74
CA THR A 659 23.27 10.97 -17.48
C THR A 659 23.85 9.64 -17.99
N GLN A 660 25.08 9.62 -18.50
CA GLN A 660 25.74 8.38 -18.90
C GLN A 660 26.00 7.48 -17.69
N PHE A 661 26.49 8.03 -16.58
CA PHE A 661 26.70 7.29 -15.32
C PHE A 661 25.41 6.57 -14.87
N GLN A 662 24.29 7.28 -14.81
CA GLN A 662 23.01 6.70 -14.40
C GLN A 662 22.51 5.65 -15.40
N ALA A 663 22.68 5.89 -16.70
CA ALA A 663 22.30 4.92 -17.71
C ALA A 663 23.12 3.62 -17.61
N PHE A 664 24.40 3.70 -17.24
CA PHE A 664 25.24 2.53 -16.98
C PHE A 664 24.92 1.84 -15.65
N ALA A 665 24.49 2.57 -14.63
CA ALA A 665 23.96 1.99 -13.39
C ALA A 665 22.75 1.08 -13.70
N GLY A 666 21.79 1.58 -14.50
CA GLY A 666 20.65 0.78 -14.95
C GLY A 666 21.05 -0.41 -15.83
N ALA A 667 22.03 -0.23 -16.73
CA ALA A 667 22.54 -1.33 -17.56
C ALA A 667 23.25 -2.41 -16.73
N TYR A 668 23.96 -2.03 -15.66
CA TYR A 668 24.59 -2.96 -14.73
C TYR A 668 23.55 -3.82 -14.01
N VAL A 669 22.50 -3.21 -13.45
CA VAL A 669 21.42 -3.93 -12.75
C VAL A 669 20.74 -4.93 -13.70
N HIS A 670 20.46 -4.52 -14.94
CA HIS A 670 19.89 -5.41 -15.94
C HIS A 670 20.84 -6.59 -16.27
N ALA A 671 22.12 -6.32 -16.48
CA ALA A 671 23.11 -7.38 -16.73
C ALA A 671 23.28 -8.33 -15.53
N GLU A 672 23.17 -7.81 -14.31
CA GLU A 672 23.21 -8.59 -13.07
C GLU A 672 22.00 -9.52 -12.91
N ASP A 673 20.78 -9.04 -13.21
CA ASP A 673 19.60 -9.90 -13.15
C ASP A 673 19.65 -11.00 -14.21
N MET A 674 20.06 -10.69 -15.44
CA MET A 674 20.31 -11.70 -16.47
C MET A 674 21.32 -12.75 -16.01
N PHE A 675 22.45 -12.31 -15.45
CA PHE A 675 23.46 -13.21 -14.91
C PHE A 675 22.89 -14.10 -13.79
N ARG A 676 22.15 -13.53 -12.83
CA ARG A 676 21.54 -14.26 -11.72
C ARG A 676 20.55 -15.33 -12.20
N ARG A 677 19.73 -15.01 -13.21
CA ARG A 677 18.80 -15.97 -13.82
C ARG A 677 19.54 -17.13 -14.46
N ILE A 678 20.52 -16.84 -15.32
CA ILE A 678 21.34 -17.89 -15.97
C ILE A 678 22.05 -18.76 -14.92
N ASP A 679 22.64 -18.13 -13.90
CA ASP A 679 23.34 -18.83 -12.82
C ASP A 679 22.40 -19.74 -12.03
N SER A 680 21.13 -19.34 -11.80
CA SER A 680 20.14 -20.19 -11.15
C SER A 680 19.80 -21.45 -11.96
N HIS A 681 19.72 -21.34 -13.31
CA HIS A 681 19.57 -22.52 -14.18
C HIS A 681 20.79 -23.44 -14.10
N LEU A 682 22.01 -22.90 -14.18
CA LEU A 682 23.25 -23.68 -14.09
C LEU A 682 23.38 -24.41 -12.74
N ARG A 683 23.02 -23.75 -11.65
CA ARG A 683 22.97 -24.36 -10.31
C ARG A 683 21.96 -25.50 -10.26
N PHE A 684 20.74 -25.26 -10.73
CA PHE A 684 19.71 -26.29 -10.74
C PHE A 684 20.11 -27.49 -11.60
N GLU A 685 20.65 -27.26 -12.80
CA GLU A 685 21.13 -28.33 -13.69
C GLU A 685 22.21 -29.17 -13.02
N ARG A 686 23.16 -28.56 -12.30
CA ARG A 686 24.16 -29.29 -11.50
C ARG A 686 23.51 -30.17 -10.43
N TRP A 687 22.60 -29.60 -9.65
CA TRP A 687 21.93 -30.33 -8.56
C TRP A 687 21.07 -31.48 -9.07
N VAL A 688 20.32 -31.28 -10.16
CA VAL A 688 19.53 -32.35 -10.79
C VAL A 688 20.45 -33.40 -11.41
N ALA A 689 21.63 -33.03 -11.94
CA ALA A 689 22.64 -33.98 -12.41
C ALA A 689 23.21 -34.86 -11.28
N GLU A 690 23.28 -34.34 -10.06
CA GLU A 690 23.72 -35.09 -8.87
C GLU A 690 22.58 -35.98 -8.31
N ALA A 691 21.31 -35.60 -8.51
CA ALA A 691 20.15 -36.32 -7.99
C ALA A 691 19.56 -37.36 -8.94
N LEU A 692 19.62 -37.15 -10.26
CA LEU A 692 18.98 -37.98 -11.28
C LEU A 692 19.96 -38.34 -12.40
N PRO A 693 19.81 -39.47 -13.11
CA PRO A 693 20.70 -39.90 -14.18
C PRO A 693 20.50 -39.08 -15.48
N MET A 694 20.51 -37.75 -15.36
CA MET A 694 20.28 -36.80 -16.45
C MET A 694 21.32 -36.88 -17.57
N GLN A 695 22.48 -37.48 -17.33
CA GLN A 695 23.50 -37.71 -18.35
C GLN A 695 23.08 -38.76 -19.41
N ILE A 696 22.03 -39.54 -19.13
CA ILE A 696 21.53 -40.57 -20.05
C ILE A 696 20.38 -39.98 -20.90
N ASP A 697 20.59 -39.83 -22.20
CA ASP A 697 19.61 -39.23 -23.13
C ASP A 697 18.25 -39.93 -23.10
N ALA A 698 18.26 -41.27 -23.06
CA ALA A 698 17.04 -42.04 -22.98
C ALA A 698 16.27 -41.80 -21.67
N PHE A 699 16.98 -41.62 -20.55
CA PHE A 699 16.36 -41.28 -19.28
C PHE A 699 15.70 -39.90 -19.33
N ARG A 700 16.36 -38.89 -19.92
CA ARG A 700 15.78 -37.54 -20.06
C ARG A 700 14.47 -37.54 -20.84
N LYS A 701 14.39 -38.32 -21.92
CA LYS A 701 13.16 -38.47 -22.72
C LYS A 701 12.03 -39.11 -21.92
N ASP A 702 12.32 -40.19 -21.21
CA ASP A 702 11.33 -40.88 -20.38
C ASP A 702 10.90 -40.00 -19.20
N PHE A 703 11.84 -39.29 -18.58
CA PHE A 703 11.58 -38.36 -17.47
C PHE A 703 10.69 -37.19 -17.88
N GLY A 704 10.92 -36.59 -19.06
CA GLY A 704 10.02 -35.58 -19.63
C GLY A 704 8.59 -36.11 -19.82
N THR A 705 8.45 -37.36 -20.26
CA THR A 705 7.15 -38.03 -20.38
C THR A 705 6.50 -38.24 -19.01
N ILE A 706 7.27 -38.64 -17.99
CA ILE A 706 6.78 -38.81 -16.61
C ILE A 706 6.27 -37.47 -16.05
N LEU A 707 6.99 -36.36 -16.27
CA LEU A 707 6.56 -35.04 -15.81
C LEU A 707 5.25 -34.56 -16.45
N THR A 708 4.88 -35.07 -17.63
CA THR A 708 3.59 -34.76 -18.26
C THR A 708 2.44 -35.64 -17.76
N THR A 709 2.76 -36.87 -17.33
CA THR A 709 1.76 -37.89 -16.99
C THR A 709 1.53 -38.04 -15.49
N HIS A 710 2.47 -37.57 -14.65
CA HIS A 710 2.43 -37.73 -13.20
C HIS A 710 2.54 -36.38 -12.47
N PRO A 711 1.41 -35.69 -12.19
CA PRO A 711 1.39 -34.33 -11.60
C PRO A 711 2.17 -34.20 -10.28
N ARG A 712 2.21 -35.28 -9.48
CA ARG A 712 2.97 -35.30 -8.24
C ARG A 712 4.48 -35.17 -8.46
N ILE A 713 5.01 -35.84 -9.48
CA ILE A 713 6.43 -35.75 -9.86
C ILE A 713 6.73 -34.36 -10.40
N THR A 714 5.81 -33.79 -11.18
CA THR A 714 5.89 -32.41 -11.68
C THR A 714 6.01 -31.42 -10.53
N ASN A 715 5.16 -31.53 -9.51
CA ASN A 715 5.18 -30.63 -8.36
C ASN A 715 6.46 -30.77 -7.52
N ASP A 716 6.93 -32.00 -7.27
CA ASP A 716 8.18 -32.24 -6.55
C ASP A 716 9.39 -31.68 -7.33
N PHE A 717 9.36 -31.78 -8.66
CA PHE A 717 10.39 -31.23 -9.55
C PHE A 717 10.39 -29.70 -9.59
N LEU A 718 9.22 -29.07 -9.74
CA LEU A 718 9.07 -27.62 -9.69
C LEU A 718 9.49 -27.05 -8.32
N ALA A 719 9.14 -27.74 -7.23
CA ALA A 719 9.55 -27.35 -5.89
C ALA A 719 11.07 -27.42 -5.68
N ALA A 720 11.75 -28.40 -6.28
CA ALA A 720 13.21 -28.47 -6.27
C ALA A 720 13.85 -27.37 -7.13
N ALA A 721 13.25 -27.05 -8.28
CA ALA A 721 13.70 -25.96 -9.15
C ALA A 721 13.57 -24.59 -8.47
N PHE A 722 12.45 -24.33 -7.81
CA PHE A 722 12.22 -23.10 -7.06
C PHE A 722 13.19 -22.95 -5.88
N ALA A 723 13.42 -24.04 -5.14
CA ALA A 723 14.40 -24.07 -4.05
C ALA A 723 15.84 -23.76 -4.52
N ALA A 724 16.19 -24.14 -5.75
CA ALA A 724 17.47 -23.80 -6.36
C ALA A 724 17.60 -22.31 -6.71
N HIS A 725 16.49 -21.67 -7.09
CA HIS A 725 16.43 -20.23 -7.35
C HIS A 725 16.63 -19.41 -6.07
N GLU A 726 15.92 -19.78 -5.00
CA GLU A 726 15.98 -19.13 -3.69
C GLU A 726 17.27 -19.48 -2.90
N ASN A 727 18.02 -20.49 -3.37
CA ASN A 727 19.20 -21.01 -2.70
C ASN A 727 18.91 -21.48 -1.26
N ASP A 728 17.76 -22.15 -1.06
CA ASP A 728 17.29 -22.63 0.24
C ASP A 728 16.60 -24.00 0.14
N GLY A 729 17.01 -24.94 0.99
CA GLY A 729 16.33 -26.23 1.19
C GLY A 729 16.25 -27.18 -0.02
N ILE A 730 17.10 -27.00 -1.04
CA ILE A 730 17.05 -27.78 -2.30
C ILE A 730 17.22 -29.28 -2.08
N GLU A 731 18.07 -29.70 -1.15
CA GLU A 731 18.47 -31.10 -0.98
C GLU A 731 17.30 -31.95 -0.48
N GLY A 732 16.50 -31.41 0.45
CA GLY A 732 15.29 -32.07 0.92
C GLY A 732 14.23 -32.21 -0.18
N LYS A 733 14.16 -31.26 -1.12
CA LYS A 733 13.25 -31.32 -2.27
C LYS A 733 13.69 -32.37 -3.28
N LEU A 734 15.00 -32.46 -3.57
CA LEU A 734 15.55 -33.48 -4.46
C LEU A 734 15.39 -34.90 -3.90
N GLU A 735 15.58 -35.09 -2.60
CA GLU A 735 15.31 -36.40 -1.96
C GLU A 735 13.84 -36.83 -2.09
N ASN A 736 12.91 -35.89 -1.97
CA ASN A 736 11.49 -36.17 -2.14
C ASN A 736 11.19 -36.56 -3.59
N LEU A 737 11.75 -35.82 -4.55
CA LEU A 737 11.67 -36.14 -5.96
C LEU A 737 12.22 -37.55 -6.26
N GLN A 738 13.38 -37.92 -5.71
CA GLN A 738 13.96 -39.26 -5.86
C GLN A 738 13.01 -40.34 -5.30
N LYS A 739 12.47 -40.16 -4.09
CA LYS A 739 11.54 -41.15 -3.50
C LYS A 739 10.27 -41.30 -4.33
N SER A 740 9.69 -40.19 -4.78
CA SER A 740 8.49 -40.19 -5.61
C SER A 740 8.74 -40.86 -6.96
N LEU A 741 9.87 -40.54 -7.62
CA LEU A 741 10.22 -41.10 -8.93
C LEU A 741 10.56 -42.60 -8.85
N TRP A 742 11.26 -43.04 -7.79
CA TRP A 742 11.52 -44.46 -7.56
C TRP A 742 10.22 -45.24 -7.39
N GLY A 743 9.24 -44.68 -6.67
CA GLY A 743 7.92 -45.29 -6.49
C GLY A 743 7.20 -45.54 -7.81
N VAL A 744 7.24 -44.59 -8.74
CA VAL A 744 6.67 -44.75 -10.09
C VAL A 744 7.30 -45.95 -10.81
N PHE A 745 8.63 -46.04 -10.83
CA PHE A 745 9.30 -47.19 -11.46
C PHE A 745 9.01 -48.50 -10.74
N ALA A 746 8.98 -48.51 -9.41
CA ALA A 746 8.68 -49.70 -8.63
C ALA A 746 7.28 -50.24 -8.94
N ASP A 747 6.28 -49.37 -9.06
CA ASP A 747 4.91 -49.75 -9.41
C ASP A 747 4.83 -50.39 -10.81
N GLU A 748 5.51 -49.81 -11.80
CA GLU A 748 5.59 -50.39 -13.15
C GLU A 748 6.30 -51.75 -13.18
N ILE A 749 7.41 -51.88 -12.45
CA ILE A 749 8.15 -53.14 -12.31
C ILE A 749 7.28 -54.21 -11.66
N ILE A 750 6.55 -53.88 -10.59
CA ILE A 750 5.61 -54.81 -9.94
C ILE A 750 4.53 -55.23 -10.94
N GLY A 751 4.04 -54.30 -11.76
CA GLY A 751 3.13 -54.59 -12.87
C GLY A 751 3.67 -55.65 -13.82
N TYR A 752 4.90 -55.49 -14.33
CA TYR A 752 5.52 -56.48 -15.21
C TYR A 752 5.83 -57.81 -14.51
N GLN A 753 6.20 -57.78 -13.23
CA GLN A 753 6.41 -58.98 -12.43
C GLN A 753 5.12 -59.81 -12.30
N SER A 754 3.96 -59.15 -12.13
CA SER A 754 2.67 -59.84 -12.05
C SER A 754 2.30 -60.59 -13.34
N LEU A 755 2.84 -60.15 -14.48
CA LEU A 755 2.72 -60.80 -15.78
C LEU A 755 3.77 -61.91 -16.00
N GLY A 756 4.62 -62.20 -15.01
CA GLY A 756 5.69 -63.19 -15.09
C GLY A 756 6.88 -62.77 -15.95
N ILE A 757 6.96 -61.51 -16.40
CA ILE A 757 7.96 -61.06 -17.37
C ILE A 757 9.39 -61.30 -16.88
N TYR A 758 9.69 -60.96 -15.63
CA TYR A 758 11.04 -61.14 -15.11
C TYR A 758 11.38 -62.59 -14.73
N THR A 759 10.43 -63.52 -14.82
CA THR A 759 10.70 -64.96 -14.62
C THR A 759 11.11 -65.67 -15.92
N LEU A 760 11.10 -64.94 -17.04
CA LEU A 760 11.55 -65.46 -18.33
C LEU A 760 13.08 -65.63 -18.38
N PRO A 761 13.61 -66.57 -19.17
CA PRO A 761 15.05 -66.78 -19.32
C PRO A 761 15.77 -65.50 -19.74
N GLY A 762 16.89 -65.20 -19.07
CA GLY A 762 17.74 -64.04 -19.35
C GLY A 762 17.38 -62.75 -18.59
N MET A 763 16.45 -62.82 -17.62
CA MET A 763 16.01 -61.66 -16.80
C MET A 763 16.60 -61.67 -15.38
N GLU A 764 17.46 -62.64 -15.04
CA GLU A 764 18.02 -62.84 -13.69
C GLU A 764 18.86 -61.62 -13.22
N ASP A 765 19.62 -61.03 -14.14
CA ASP A 765 20.40 -59.82 -13.87
C ASP A 765 19.51 -58.60 -13.64
N THR A 766 18.42 -58.48 -14.40
CA THR A 766 17.43 -57.40 -14.28
C THR A 766 16.70 -57.44 -12.94
N GLN A 767 16.31 -58.62 -12.46
CA GLN A 767 15.75 -58.77 -11.11
C GLN A 767 16.75 -58.33 -10.02
N SER A 768 18.03 -58.67 -10.22
CA SER A 768 19.10 -58.28 -9.31
C SER A 768 19.35 -56.76 -9.31
N TRP A 769 19.04 -56.03 -10.39
CA TRP A 769 19.10 -54.57 -10.42
C TRP A 769 18.00 -53.94 -9.57
N PHE A 770 16.76 -54.43 -9.64
CA PHE A 770 15.66 -53.90 -8.84
C PHE A 770 15.86 -54.12 -7.34
N LEU A 771 16.33 -55.30 -6.92
CA LEU A 771 16.63 -55.58 -5.52
C LEU A 771 17.73 -54.65 -4.97
N ARG A 772 18.78 -54.41 -5.78
CA ARG A 772 19.84 -53.45 -5.43
C ARG A 772 19.31 -52.02 -5.35
N SER A 773 18.44 -51.63 -6.28
CA SER A 773 17.77 -50.32 -6.27
C SER A 773 16.97 -50.09 -4.98
N GLY A 774 16.14 -51.04 -4.57
CA GLY A 774 15.36 -50.96 -3.33
C GLY A 774 16.23 -50.84 -2.07
N GLY A 775 17.30 -51.64 -1.98
CA GLY A 775 18.25 -51.56 -0.87
C GLY A 775 18.92 -50.18 -0.76
N LEU A 776 19.29 -49.58 -1.90
CA LEU A 776 19.88 -48.24 -1.93
C LEU A 776 18.91 -47.14 -1.45
N ILE A 777 17.61 -47.24 -1.76
CA ILE A 777 16.58 -46.30 -1.26
C ILE A 777 16.40 -46.40 0.26
N GLU A 778 16.39 -47.63 0.80
CA GLU A 778 16.25 -47.85 2.25
C GLU A 778 17.45 -47.29 3.02
N GLU A 779 18.64 -47.43 2.46
CA GLU A 779 19.88 -46.92 3.05
C GLU A 779 19.98 -45.39 3.10
N LEU A 780 19.19 -44.63 2.31
CA LEU A 780 19.31 -43.16 2.23
C LEU A 780 19.21 -42.47 3.59
N ARG A 781 18.37 -43.01 4.49
CA ARG A 781 18.16 -42.46 5.85
C ARG A 781 19.35 -42.66 6.79
N SER A 782 20.26 -43.57 6.44
CA SER A 782 21.42 -43.94 7.27
C SER A 782 22.71 -43.18 6.88
N VAL A 783 22.70 -42.47 5.74
CA VAL A 783 23.85 -41.72 5.24
C VAL A 783 23.80 -40.27 5.72
N ASN A 784 24.82 -39.83 6.48
CA ASN A 784 24.86 -38.48 7.05
C ASN A 784 25.30 -37.40 6.05
N ASN A 785 26.10 -37.75 5.04
CA ASN A 785 26.54 -36.81 4.00
C ASN A 785 25.47 -36.67 2.92
N ILE A 786 25.09 -35.42 2.64
CA ILE A 786 24.01 -35.08 1.70
C ILE A 786 24.40 -35.40 0.25
N GLN A 787 25.66 -35.14 -0.16
CA GLN A 787 26.12 -35.46 -1.52
C GLN A 787 26.13 -36.97 -1.76
N ASP A 788 26.59 -37.75 -0.77
CA ASP A 788 26.61 -39.22 -0.84
C ASP A 788 25.17 -39.77 -0.89
N ARG A 789 24.24 -39.12 -0.18
CA ARG A 789 22.82 -39.50 -0.19
C ARG A 789 22.18 -39.24 -1.55
N LEU A 790 22.42 -38.07 -2.16
CA LEU A 790 21.91 -37.75 -3.49
C LEU A 790 22.50 -38.69 -4.55
N ALA A 791 23.81 -38.97 -4.50
CA ALA A 791 24.46 -39.91 -5.41
C ALA A 791 23.92 -41.35 -5.28
N LYS A 792 23.68 -41.83 -4.05
CA LYS A 792 23.01 -43.12 -3.83
C LYS A 792 21.58 -43.14 -4.36
N GLY A 793 20.84 -42.06 -4.15
CA GLY A 793 19.48 -41.90 -4.69
C GLY A 793 19.48 -41.94 -6.22
N GLN A 794 20.43 -41.26 -6.86
CA GLN A 794 20.64 -41.29 -8.30
C GLN A 794 20.90 -42.71 -8.82
N GLN A 795 21.78 -43.47 -8.16
CA GLN A 795 22.05 -44.87 -8.50
C GLN A 795 20.80 -45.75 -8.37
N ALA A 796 20.04 -45.56 -7.30
CA ALA A 796 18.80 -46.29 -7.09
C ALA A 796 17.79 -46.02 -8.20
N ILE A 797 17.62 -44.75 -8.58
CA ILE A 797 16.75 -44.33 -9.69
C ILE A 797 17.22 -44.94 -11.01
N GLY A 798 18.51 -44.88 -11.32
CA GLY A 798 19.07 -45.45 -12.54
C GLY A 798 18.77 -46.95 -12.67
N LEU A 799 19.02 -47.72 -11.62
CA LEU A 799 18.76 -49.16 -11.60
C LEU A 799 17.26 -49.49 -11.72
N ALA A 800 16.39 -48.73 -11.07
CA ALA A 800 14.94 -48.90 -11.19
C ALA A 800 14.46 -48.60 -12.62
N TRP A 801 14.92 -47.49 -13.20
CA TRP A 801 14.58 -47.11 -14.56
C TRP A 801 15.04 -48.14 -15.60
N GLU A 802 16.29 -48.62 -15.51
CA GLU A 802 16.81 -49.68 -16.40
C GLU A 802 16.00 -50.97 -16.27
N THR A 803 15.66 -51.36 -15.03
CA THR A 803 14.80 -52.53 -14.79
C THR A 803 13.45 -52.37 -15.48
N CYS A 804 12.82 -51.21 -15.33
CA CYS A 804 11.53 -50.92 -15.96
C CYS A 804 11.61 -51.01 -17.49
N ARG A 805 12.64 -50.42 -18.11
CA ARG A 805 12.82 -50.45 -19.57
C ARG A 805 13.03 -51.87 -20.11
N GLU A 806 13.86 -52.67 -19.45
CA GLU A 806 14.05 -54.07 -19.85
C GLU A 806 12.78 -54.91 -19.66
N GLY A 807 12.02 -54.67 -18.59
CA GLY A 807 10.71 -55.28 -18.38
C GLY A 807 9.73 -54.91 -19.50
N ALA A 808 9.64 -53.63 -19.87
CA ALA A 808 8.80 -53.15 -20.95
C ALA A 808 9.22 -53.75 -22.31
N ARG A 809 10.53 -53.80 -22.60
CA ARG A 809 11.08 -54.39 -23.82
C ARG A 809 10.70 -55.87 -23.92
N LYS A 810 10.91 -56.64 -22.85
CA LYS A 810 10.60 -58.07 -22.80
C LYS A 810 9.10 -58.33 -22.90
N LYS A 811 8.27 -57.50 -22.25
CA LYS A 811 6.81 -57.54 -22.40
C LYS A 811 6.39 -57.32 -23.86
N ASN A 812 6.91 -56.29 -24.52
CA ASN A 812 6.57 -55.98 -25.91
C ASN A 812 7.01 -57.11 -26.84
N GLN A 813 8.19 -57.68 -26.63
CA GLN A 813 8.66 -58.87 -27.36
C GLN A 813 7.67 -60.04 -27.20
N VAL A 814 7.20 -60.33 -25.98
CA VAL A 814 6.22 -61.41 -25.74
C VAL A 814 4.89 -61.14 -26.47
N ILE A 815 4.44 -59.87 -26.50
CA ILE A 815 3.23 -59.49 -27.24
C ILE A 815 3.44 -59.71 -28.74
N GLU A 816 4.54 -59.21 -29.30
CA GLU A 816 4.87 -59.38 -30.71
C GLU A 816 4.95 -60.86 -31.10
N GLU A 817 5.67 -61.68 -30.33
CA GLU A 817 5.76 -63.13 -30.53
C GLU A 817 4.39 -63.82 -30.43
N SER A 818 3.50 -63.33 -29.57
CA SER A 818 2.14 -63.87 -29.43
C SER A 818 1.22 -63.54 -30.61
N ASP A 819 1.50 -62.46 -31.33
CA ASP A 819 0.77 -62.02 -32.52
C ASP A 819 1.32 -62.59 -33.83
N MET A 820 2.47 -63.29 -33.78
CA MET A 820 3.10 -63.91 -34.95
C MET A 820 2.37 -65.19 -35.41
N SER A 821 2.28 -65.37 -36.73
CA SER A 821 1.85 -66.66 -37.29
C SER A 821 2.89 -67.76 -36.98
N PRO A 822 2.50 -69.04 -36.82
CA PRO A 822 3.43 -70.12 -36.53
C PRO A 822 4.61 -70.21 -37.52
N SER A 823 4.37 -69.90 -38.80
CA SER A 823 5.42 -69.84 -39.83
C SER A 823 6.40 -68.69 -39.63
N ALA A 824 5.93 -67.52 -39.19
CA ALA A 824 6.78 -66.35 -38.96
C ALA A 824 7.62 -66.50 -37.67
N TRP A 825 7.06 -67.13 -36.63
CA TRP A 825 7.76 -67.37 -35.37
C TRP A 825 8.90 -68.40 -35.50
N TRP A 826 8.77 -69.38 -36.39
CA TRP A 826 9.86 -70.33 -36.67
C TRP A 826 11.00 -69.74 -37.51
N GLU A 827 10.77 -68.63 -38.22
CA GLU A 827 11.77 -67.94 -39.03
C GLU A 827 12.53 -66.84 -38.26
N SER A 828 11.94 -66.28 -37.20
CA SER A 828 12.55 -65.30 -36.28
C SER A 828 13.36 -65.96 -35.18
#